data_AF-A0A7J6CHW9-F1
#
_entry.id   AF-A0A7J6CHW9-F1
#
_cell.length_a   1.000
_cell.length_b   1.000
_cell.length_c   1.000
_cell.angle_alpha   90.00
_cell.angle_beta   90.00
_cell.angle_gamma   90.00
#
_symmetry.space_group_name_H-M   'P 1'
#
loop_
_entity.id
_entity.type
_entity.pdbx_description
1 polymer ?
#
loop_
_entity_poly.entity_id
_entity_poly.type
_entity_poly.pdbx_seq_one_letter_code
_entity_poly.pdbx_strand_id
1 'polypeptide(L)'
;MARSGEDTLTVMNIERIIECIREDDQKGLRAELQQFNREYAQCFFYDLEERERRKRLELEEFRKNKVRDYVSDSDSDYDESSSPEVILRQALATVLIRFLQTEPQGRVLKACLRSLRILSRDKKVLGPLITDRALLTLAHLGGISNAPVPKEDTDGDADPYNDIIEAISESKLGRADEDDHGGEEDDGSGAVCSDVNDPVVWVQSNWCGDRKASTFSNMSLGPSRRRSSVFKALTPGKRDSRGSLGEGEEEEEKEEKVDDEVDRKEVMKIFCNIVYNSAWAQERASELSLLCGLTEKLNKEFQSTSSPCGQFYTLRLMFLLTALRPELRAQLKQEGGVPLLTTVLEKSLSVQWKEEYEVVLDPTAPPISVEDSQQAQEALKILFNITHSTHTQEPEEGDASLYRHLAAVLRHCLMVSCEEEEAADELKGHAANMLSALPLSCLDVLVSVPLAPDSHQMNGANMDCVHNLLMYMERKLEQGEKVKERLTPVLNLLTECSRAHRDTRHYLRQQILPPLRDASTKPEEGNTLRNRLVRLMTHLDTELKHCAADLLFVLCKENVRRFVKYSGYGNAAGLLATRGLLGGQRSKATSSGTQYSSDSDSDTEEYRQIKDRVNPVTGQVEEEQPDPMEGMTEEEKEEEAHRLISLFNKLSKDNMIQPMGLNEEGQLVPLSELRNLSVEQKKSEEEHDDDLENVE
;
A
#
# COMPACT_ATOMS: atom_id res chain seq x y z
N MET A 1 -0.16 -35.65 -47.50
CA MET A 1 0.41 -36.45 -46.39
C MET A 1 0.72 -35.49 -45.26
N ALA A 2 -0.26 -35.30 -44.37
CA ALA A 2 -0.11 -34.54 -43.14
C ALA A 2 0.77 -35.36 -42.18
N ARG A 3 1.87 -34.77 -41.70
CA ARG A 3 2.54 -35.26 -40.51
C ARG A 3 1.83 -34.63 -39.32
N SER A 4 1.17 -35.48 -38.56
CA SER A 4 0.73 -35.25 -37.19
C SER A 4 1.93 -34.80 -36.33
N GLY A 5 1.96 -33.51 -35.99
CA GLY A 5 2.68 -33.04 -34.83
C GLY A 5 1.74 -33.13 -33.66
N GLU A 6 1.80 -34.23 -32.93
CA GLU A 6 1.29 -34.28 -31.55
C GLU A 6 2.22 -33.38 -30.73
N ASP A 7 1.74 -32.20 -30.36
CA ASP A 7 2.33 -31.40 -29.27
C ASP A 7 2.11 -32.19 -27.98
N THR A 8 3.03 -33.11 -27.68
CA THR A 8 3.08 -33.81 -26.40
C THR A 8 3.53 -32.84 -25.32
N LEU A 9 2.58 -32.17 -24.68
CA LEU A 9 2.78 -31.66 -23.32
C LEU A 9 3.22 -32.86 -22.46
N THR A 10 4.51 -32.92 -22.12
CA THR A 10 5.04 -33.94 -21.22
C THR A 10 4.40 -33.78 -19.85
N VAL A 11 3.42 -34.63 -19.56
CA VAL A 11 2.74 -34.70 -18.26
C VAL A 11 3.79 -34.94 -17.18
N MET A 12 3.83 -34.06 -16.17
CA MET A 12 4.65 -34.19 -14.97
C MET A 12 4.54 -35.61 -14.37
N ASN A 13 5.65 -36.36 -14.37
CA ASN A 13 5.66 -37.74 -13.91
C ASN A 13 6.13 -37.84 -12.45
N ILE A 14 5.17 -37.72 -11.52
CA ILE A 14 5.42 -37.77 -10.07
C ILE A 14 5.88 -39.17 -9.63
N GLU A 15 5.37 -40.22 -10.27
CA GLU A 15 5.76 -41.61 -9.97
C GLU A 15 7.26 -41.80 -10.22
N ARG A 16 7.78 -41.30 -11.35
CA ARG A 16 9.21 -41.31 -11.65
C ARG A 16 10.04 -40.51 -10.65
N ILE A 17 9.53 -39.36 -10.18
CA ILE A 17 10.21 -38.54 -9.16
C ILE A 17 10.32 -39.32 -7.85
N ILE A 18 9.24 -40.00 -7.42
CA ILE A 18 9.24 -40.82 -6.21
C ILE A 18 10.16 -42.04 -6.36
N GLU A 19 10.17 -42.70 -7.52
CA GLU A 19 11.10 -43.80 -7.82
C GLU A 19 12.56 -43.35 -7.73
N CYS A 20 12.93 -42.22 -8.33
CA CYS A 20 14.27 -41.68 -8.21
C CYS A 20 14.65 -41.37 -6.76
N ILE A 21 13.71 -40.91 -5.92
CA ILE A 21 13.95 -40.70 -4.48
C ILE A 21 14.18 -42.03 -3.76
N ARG A 22 13.40 -43.08 -4.06
CA ARG A 22 13.52 -44.41 -3.47
C ARG A 22 14.83 -45.11 -3.84
N GLU A 23 15.28 -44.93 -5.08
CA GLU A 23 16.51 -45.54 -5.60
C GLU A 23 17.79 -44.73 -5.27
N ASP A 24 17.66 -43.59 -4.58
CA ASP A 24 18.72 -42.59 -4.37
C ASP A 24 19.38 -42.13 -5.69
N ASP A 25 18.62 -42.13 -6.79
CA ASP A 25 19.08 -41.63 -8.10
C ASP A 25 19.01 -40.10 -8.15
N GLN A 26 20.01 -39.48 -7.54
CA GLN A 26 20.20 -38.03 -7.52
C GLN A 26 20.30 -37.42 -8.93
N LYS A 27 20.75 -38.18 -9.95
CA LYS A 27 20.88 -37.68 -11.33
C LYS A 27 19.54 -37.69 -12.05
N GLY A 28 18.80 -38.79 -11.96
CA GLY A 28 17.45 -38.91 -12.50
C GLY A 28 16.50 -37.89 -11.90
N LEU A 29 16.49 -37.77 -10.57
CA LEU A 29 15.68 -36.79 -9.84
C LEU A 29 15.97 -35.35 -10.31
N ARG A 30 17.26 -34.99 -10.43
CA ARG A 30 17.66 -33.66 -10.91
C ARG A 30 17.17 -33.41 -12.34
N ALA A 31 17.28 -34.39 -13.23
CA ALA A 31 16.89 -34.22 -14.64
C ALA A 31 15.38 -33.93 -14.77
N GLU A 32 14.55 -34.66 -14.04
CA GLU A 32 13.10 -34.46 -14.00
C GLU A 32 12.73 -33.07 -13.45
N LEU A 33 13.33 -32.68 -12.31
CA LEU A 33 13.05 -31.37 -11.70
C LEU A 33 13.58 -30.21 -12.56
N GLN A 34 14.72 -30.37 -13.23
CA GLN A 34 15.23 -29.36 -14.16
C GLN A 34 14.33 -29.19 -15.37
N GLN A 35 13.74 -30.28 -15.87
CA GLN A 35 12.78 -30.21 -16.96
C GLN A 35 11.54 -29.40 -16.55
N PHE A 36 10.97 -29.73 -15.38
CA PHE A 36 9.88 -28.95 -14.80
C PHE A 36 10.26 -27.48 -14.60
N ASN A 37 11.44 -27.21 -14.04
CA ASN A 37 11.89 -25.85 -13.78
C ASN A 37 12.04 -25.03 -15.06
N ARG A 38 12.55 -25.61 -16.16
CA ARG A 38 12.66 -24.90 -17.45
C ARG A 38 11.29 -24.57 -18.04
N GLU A 39 10.35 -25.49 -17.95
CA GLU A 39 9.00 -25.32 -18.50
C GLU A 39 8.20 -24.25 -17.75
N TYR A 40 8.33 -24.20 -16.41
CA TYR A 40 7.50 -23.34 -15.56
C TYR A 40 8.24 -22.15 -14.92
N ALA A 41 9.51 -21.89 -15.25
CA ALA A 41 10.34 -20.83 -14.64
C ALA A 41 9.68 -19.44 -14.68
N GLN A 42 9.10 -19.09 -15.84
CA GLN A 42 8.47 -17.79 -16.11
C GLN A 42 6.94 -17.81 -15.92
N CYS A 43 6.37 -18.93 -15.48
CA CYS A 43 4.95 -19.02 -15.22
C CYS A 43 4.60 -18.25 -13.95
N PHE A 44 3.61 -17.37 -14.11
CA PHE A 44 2.87 -16.77 -13.02
C PHE A 44 1.43 -17.25 -13.13
N PHE A 45 0.91 -17.84 -12.06
CA PHE A 45 -0.46 -18.34 -12.01
C PHE A 45 -1.39 -17.14 -11.73
N TYR A 46 -1.88 -16.50 -12.80
CA TYR A 46 -2.79 -15.37 -12.71
C TYR A 46 -4.24 -15.77 -12.98
N ASP A 47 -5.16 -15.34 -12.10
CA ASP A 47 -6.62 -15.30 -12.36
C ASP A 47 -7.00 -14.13 -13.28
N LEU A 48 -6.19 -13.83 -14.31
CA LEU A 48 -6.39 -12.63 -15.12
C LEU A 48 -7.76 -12.62 -15.80
N GLU A 49 -8.12 -13.78 -16.33
CA GLU A 49 -9.35 -14.00 -17.09
C GLU A 49 -10.58 -13.77 -16.23
N GLU A 50 -10.51 -14.08 -14.93
CA GLU A 50 -11.65 -13.84 -14.05
C GLU A 50 -11.60 -12.54 -13.27
N ARG A 51 -10.45 -11.92 -13.08
CA ARG A 51 -10.44 -10.51 -12.68
C ARG A 51 -11.14 -9.66 -13.74
N GLU A 52 -10.97 -9.99 -15.00
CA GLU A 52 -11.68 -9.35 -16.11
C GLU A 52 -13.15 -9.78 -16.19
N ARG A 53 -13.46 -11.06 -15.95
CA ARG A 53 -14.85 -11.55 -15.89
C ARG A 53 -15.62 -10.95 -14.70
N ARG A 54 -15.03 -10.84 -13.51
CA ARG A 54 -15.60 -10.16 -12.33
C ARG A 54 -15.81 -8.68 -12.60
N LYS A 55 -14.83 -7.98 -13.18
CA LYS A 55 -15.02 -6.58 -13.60
C LYS A 55 -16.14 -6.44 -14.63
N ARG A 56 -16.27 -7.37 -15.58
CA ARG A 56 -17.37 -7.36 -16.56
C ARG A 56 -18.72 -7.63 -15.91
N LEU A 57 -18.80 -8.60 -15.01
CA LEU A 57 -20.01 -8.92 -14.26
C LEU A 57 -20.41 -7.77 -13.33
N GLU A 58 -19.49 -7.17 -12.59
CA GLU A 58 -19.72 -5.96 -11.79
C GLU A 58 -20.19 -4.80 -12.67
N LEU A 59 -19.64 -4.63 -13.88
CA LEU A 59 -20.08 -3.59 -14.82
C LEU A 59 -21.46 -3.88 -15.40
N GLU A 60 -21.78 -5.15 -15.67
CA GLU A 60 -23.10 -5.59 -16.16
C GLU A 60 -24.17 -5.54 -15.08
N GLU A 61 -23.81 -5.86 -13.84
CA GLU A 61 -24.66 -5.78 -12.65
C GLU A 61 -24.89 -4.32 -12.26
N PHE A 62 -23.87 -3.47 -12.33
CA PHE A 62 -24.02 -2.01 -12.22
C PHE A 62 -24.91 -1.44 -13.33
N ARG A 63 -24.82 -1.96 -14.56
CA ARG A 63 -25.71 -1.58 -15.69
C ARG A 63 -27.15 -2.06 -15.48
N LYS A 64 -27.35 -3.25 -14.93
CA LYS A 64 -28.68 -3.80 -14.60
C LYS A 64 -29.31 -3.05 -13.43
N ASN A 65 -28.55 -2.73 -12.38
CA ASN A 65 -29.06 -2.04 -11.19
C ASN A 65 -29.41 -0.55 -11.44
N LYS A 66 -28.94 0.04 -12.55
CA LYS A 66 -29.45 1.34 -13.02
C LYS A 66 -30.86 1.26 -13.62
N VAL A 67 -31.35 0.06 -13.93
CA VAL A 67 -32.66 -0.16 -14.56
C VAL A 67 -33.33 -1.37 -13.89
N ARG A 68 -34.07 -1.09 -12.80
CA ARG A 68 -35.14 -1.89 -12.18
C ARG A 68 -34.78 -2.64 -10.89
N ASP A 69 -35.53 -2.33 -9.84
CA ASP A 69 -35.63 -3.08 -8.59
C ASP A 69 -36.16 -4.50 -8.86
N TYR A 70 -35.35 -5.52 -8.59
CA TYR A 70 -35.84 -6.90 -8.41
C TYR A 70 -34.87 -7.72 -7.55
N VAL A 71 -35.40 -8.35 -6.51
CA VAL A 71 -34.70 -9.29 -5.62
C VAL A 71 -34.72 -10.68 -6.26
N SER A 72 -33.59 -11.37 -6.30
CA SER A 72 -33.50 -12.75 -6.79
C SER A 72 -32.79 -13.62 -5.75
N ASP A 73 -33.57 -14.48 -5.09
CA ASP A 73 -33.10 -15.61 -4.30
C ASP A 73 -32.79 -16.78 -5.24
N SER A 74 -31.51 -17.15 -5.41
CA SER A 74 -31.08 -18.52 -5.75
C SER A 74 -29.55 -18.61 -5.78
N ASP A 75 -28.94 -18.95 -4.65
CA ASP A 75 -27.56 -19.44 -4.59
C ASP A 75 -27.60 -20.98 -4.69
N SER A 76 -27.41 -21.52 -5.89
CA SER A 76 -27.11 -22.95 -6.08
C SER A 76 -25.61 -23.13 -6.29
N ASP A 77 -24.92 -23.49 -5.21
CA ASP A 77 -23.50 -23.87 -5.20
C ASP A 77 -23.28 -25.19 -5.97
N TYR A 78 -22.69 -25.13 -7.16
CA TYR A 78 -22.06 -26.29 -7.79
C TYR A 78 -20.65 -26.48 -7.18
N ASP A 79 -20.44 -27.58 -6.46
CA ASP A 79 -19.11 -28.01 -5.98
C ASP A 79 -18.25 -28.43 -7.19
N GLU A 80 -17.31 -27.58 -7.59
CA GLU A 80 -16.39 -27.85 -8.71
C GLU A 80 -15.11 -28.56 -8.19
N SER A 81 -14.93 -29.81 -8.60
CA SER A 81 -13.79 -30.67 -8.23
C SER A 81 -12.44 -30.09 -8.72
N SER A 82 -11.39 -30.24 -7.90
CA SER A 82 -10.05 -29.71 -8.21
C SER A 82 -9.49 -30.29 -9.51
N SER A 83 -8.82 -29.48 -10.33
CA SER A 83 -8.10 -29.95 -11.54
C SER A 83 -7.20 -31.13 -11.26
N PRO A 84 -7.15 -32.14 -12.15
CA PRO A 84 -6.12 -33.16 -12.14
C PRO A 84 -4.69 -32.58 -12.08
N GLU A 85 -4.42 -31.51 -12.83
CA GLU A 85 -3.12 -30.83 -12.83
C GLU A 85 -2.78 -30.12 -11.51
N VAL A 86 -3.78 -29.61 -10.78
CA VAL A 86 -3.57 -29.01 -9.45
C VAL A 86 -3.26 -30.09 -8.43
N ILE A 87 -3.95 -31.23 -8.50
CA ILE A 87 -3.70 -32.39 -7.63
C ILE A 87 -2.27 -32.90 -7.85
N LEU A 88 -1.82 -33.01 -9.11
CA LEU A 88 -0.44 -33.38 -9.43
C LEU A 88 0.56 -32.36 -8.84
N ARG A 89 0.32 -31.05 -8.99
CA ARG A 89 1.23 -30.03 -8.43
C ARG A 89 1.23 -30.00 -6.90
N GLN A 90 0.09 -30.26 -6.26
CA GLN A 90 0.00 -30.46 -4.81
C GLN A 90 0.79 -31.70 -4.36
N ALA A 91 0.63 -32.83 -5.06
CA ALA A 91 1.37 -34.04 -4.78
C ALA A 91 2.89 -33.82 -4.92
N LEU A 92 3.33 -33.14 -5.99
CA LEU A 92 4.74 -32.76 -6.16
C LEU A 92 5.24 -31.89 -5.00
N ALA A 93 4.46 -30.88 -4.57
CA ALA A 93 4.83 -30.04 -3.43
C ALA A 93 4.99 -30.87 -2.14
N THR A 94 4.08 -31.82 -1.87
CA THR A 94 4.17 -32.73 -0.72
C THR A 94 5.41 -33.62 -0.80
N VAL A 95 5.66 -34.24 -1.95
CA VAL A 95 6.84 -35.11 -2.17
C VAL A 95 8.13 -34.34 -1.91
N LEU A 96 8.24 -33.13 -2.47
CA LEU A 96 9.43 -32.28 -2.31
C LEU A 96 9.64 -31.83 -0.86
N ILE A 97 8.58 -31.45 -0.13
CA ILE A 97 8.71 -31.08 1.29
C ILE A 97 9.15 -32.27 2.15
N ARG A 98 8.56 -33.46 1.94
CA ARG A 98 8.99 -34.69 2.63
C ARG A 98 10.45 -35.03 2.32
N PHE A 99 10.86 -34.87 1.06
CA PHE A 99 12.24 -35.07 0.65
C PHE A 99 13.20 -34.05 1.27
N LEU A 100 12.82 -32.76 1.38
CA LEU A 100 13.67 -31.76 2.03
C LEU A 100 13.95 -32.04 3.51
N GLN A 101 13.08 -32.79 4.19
CA GLN A 101 13.27 -33.18 5.59
C GLN A 101 14.35 -34.26 5.76
N THR A 102 14.81 -34.90 4.68
CA THR A 102 15.98 -35.80 4.71
C THR A 102 17.31 -35.06 4.53
N GLU A 103 17.27 -33.71 4.47
CA GLU A 103 18.43 -32.82 4.31
C GLU A 103 19.28 -33.15 3.06
N PRO A 104 18.67 -33.16 1.85
CA PRO A 104 19.42 -33.39 0.62
C PRO A 104 20.43 -32.26 0.38
N GLN A 105 21.58 -32.58 -0.21
CA GLN A 105 22.68 -31.62 -0.39
C GLN A 105 23.01 -31.38 -1.87
N GLY A 106 23.62 -30.23 -2.14
CA GLY A 106 24.20 -29.90 -3.44
C GLY A 106 23.17 -29.63 -4.54
N ARG A 107 23.40 -30.20 -5.73
CA ARG A 107 22.66 -29.80 -6.94
C ARG A 107 21.18 -30.23 -6.94
N VAL A 108 20.85 -31.27 -6.19
CA VAL A 108 19.46 -31.75 -6.10
C VAL A 108 18.64 -30.83 -5.20
N LEU A 109 19.19 -30.38 -4.07
CA LEU A 109 18.58 -29.36 -3.22
C LEU A 109 18.23 -28.10 -4.03
N LYS A 110 19.19 -27.58 -4.81
CA LYS A 110 18.98 -26.45 -5.73
C LYS A 110 17.80 -26.65 -6.68
N ALA A 111 17.68 -27.84 -7.26
CA ALA A 111 16.58 -28.16 -8.17
C ALA A 111 15.23 -28.21 -7.43
N CYS A 112 15.18 -28.84 -6.25
CA CYS A 112 13.99 -28.91 -5.39
C CYS A 112 13.52 -27.52 -4.96
N LEU A 113 14.42 -26.66 -4.49
CA LEU A 113 14.09 -25.29 -4.04
C LEU A 113 13.52 -24.45 -5.20
N ARG A 114 14.11 -24.54 -6.39
CA ARG A 114 13.58 -23.86 -7.59
C ARG A 114 12.17 -24.36 -7.94
N SER A 115 11.93 -25.67 -7.88
CA SER A 115 10.60 -26.24 -8.13
C SER A 115 9.58 -25.78 -7.10
N LEU A 116 9.93 -25.77 -5.80
CA LEU A 116 9.09 -25.24 -4.74
C LEU A 116 8.82 -23.74 -4.88
N ARG A 117 9.79 -22.95 -5.35
CA ARG A 117 9.57 -21.52 -5.64
C ARG A 117 8.51 -21.33 -6.71
N ILE A 118 8.55 -22.12 -7.78
CA ILE A 118 7.53 -22.09 -8.83
C ILE A 118 6.16 -22.48 -8.26
N LEU A 119 6.08 -23.60 -7.53
CA LEU A 119 4.83 -24.11 -6.95
C LEU A 119 4.22 -23.13 -5.92
N SER A 120 5.05 -22.44 -5.13
CA SER A 120 4.61 -21.45 -4.14
C SER A 120 3.92 -20.20 -4.75
N ARG A 121 4.03 -20.00 -6.08
CA ARG A 121 3.30 -18.93 -6.78
C ARG A 121 1.82 -19.28 -6.99
N ASP A 122 1.44 -20.56 -6.95
CA ASP A 122 0.05 -20.99 -7.11
C ASP A 122 -0.64 -21.13 -5.75
N LYS A 123 -1.65 -20.28 -5.50
CA LYS A 123 -2.48 -20.30 -4.30
C LYS A 123 -3.16 -21.66 -4.06
N LYS A 124 -3.52 -22.39 -5.12
CA LYS A 124 -4.17 -23.71 -5.02
C LYS A 124 -3.20 -24.80 -4.56
N VAL A 125 -1.90 -24.59 -4.70
CA VAL A 125 -0.86 -25.59 -4.37
C VAL A 125 -0.25 -25.35 -2.98
N LEU A 126 -0.62 -24.27 -2.29
CA LEU A 126 0.01 -23.91 -1.02
C LEU A 126 -0.25 -24.86 0.15
N GLY A 127 -1.31 -25.68 0.12
CA GLY A 127 -1.72 -26.55 1.25
C GLY A 127 -0.56 -27.35 1.89
N PRO A 128 0.24 -28.10 1.11
CA PRO A 128 1.41 -28.82 1.62
C PRO A 128 2.53 -27.93 2.18
N LEU A 129 2.63 -26.68 1.71
CA LEU A 129 3.72 -25.74 2.05
C LEU A 129 3.45 -24.92 3.33
N ILE A 130 2.21 -24.92 3.84
CA ILE A 130 1.77 -24.07 4.96
C ILE A 130 1.57 -24.85 6.26
N THR A 131 2.06 -26.09 6.33
CA THR A 131 2.10 -26.88 7.57
C THR A 131 3.25 -26.41 8.45
N ASP A 132 3.13 -26.55 9.77
CA ASP A 132 4.19 -26.15 10.71
C ASP A 132 5.54 -26.79 10.38
N ARG A 133 5.50 -28.07 10.02
CA ARG A 133 6.70 -28.82 9.67
C ARG A 133 7.32 -28.31 8.37
N ALA A 134 6.52 -28.01 7.35
CA ALA A 134 7.01 -27.41 6.11
C ALA A 134 7.66 -26.04 6.38
N LEU A 135 6.98 -25.19 7.15
CA LEU A 135 7.48 -23.87 7.52
C LEU A 135 8.76 -23.96 8.37
N LEU A 136 8.84 -24.86 9.35
CA LEU A 136 10.04 -25.08 10.15
C LEU A 136 11.20 -25.67 9.32
N THR A 137 10.92 -26.58 8.38
CA THR A 137 11.93 -27.13 7.47
C THR A 137 12.52 -26.04 6.59
N LEU A 138 11.66 -25.21 5.98
CA LEU A 138 12.11 -24.06 5.20
C LEU A 138 12.83 -23.04 6.10
N ALA A 139 12.36 -22.81 7.33
CA ALA A 139 13.02 -21.88 8.26
C ALA A 139 14.43 -22.34 8.62
N HIS A 140 14.63 -23.66 8.77
CA HIS A 140 15.93 -24.26 9.00
C HIS A 140 16.87 -24.09 7.79
N LEU A 141 16.42 -24.51 6.60
CA LEU A 141 17.18 -24.36 5.35
C LEU A 141 17.48 -22.88 5.03
N GLY A 142 16.59 -21.98 5.42
CA GLY A 142 16.74 -20.54 5.28
C GLY A 142 17.65 -19.89 6.31
N GLY A 143 18.12 -20.62 7.34
CA GLY A 143 18.93 -20.08 8.43
C GLY A 143 18.17 -19.16 9.39
N ILE A 144 16.84 -19.26 9.46
CA ILE A 144 15.99 -18.53 10.40
C ILE A 144 15.94 -19.25 11.75
N SER A 145 15.93 -20.59 11.75
CA SER A 145 15.85 -21.41 12.96
C SER A 145 16.94 -22.47 13.02
N ASN A 146 17.62 -22.56 14.16
CA ASN A 146 18.57 -23.63 14.46
C ASN A 146 17.92 -24.83 15.16
N ALA A 147 16.61 -24.77 15.43
CA ALA A 147 15.91 -25.87 16.09
C ALA A 147 15.79 -27.06 15.14
N PRO A 148 16.14 -28.29 15.57
CA PRO A 148 15.94 -29.47 14.75
C PRO A 148 14.45 -29.64 14.44
N VAL A 149 14.13 -29.86 13.17
CA VAL A 149 12.76 -30.13 12.74
C VAL A 149 12.30 -31.43 13.42
N PRO A 150 11.12 -31.46 14.07
CA PRO A 150 10.59 -32.69 14.64
C PRO A 150 10.53 -33.80 13.59
N LYS A 151 11.21 -34.92 13.85
CA LYS A 151 11.12 -36.11 13.01
C LYS A 151 9.75 -36.75 13.20
N GLU A 152 9.18 -37.28 12.13
CA GLU A 152 7.96 -38.05 12.19
C GLU A 152 8.18 -39.29 13.08
N ASP A 153 7.25 -39.56 14.00
CA ASP A 153 7.09 -40.87 14.61
C ASP A 153 6.49 -41.82 13.55
N THR A 154 7.23 -42.11 12.49
CA THR A 154 6.87 -43.16 11.55
C THR A 154 7.09 -44.49 12.25
N ASP A 155 6.02 -45.27 12.44
CA ASP A 155 6.11 -46.72 12.64
C ASP A 155 7.07 -47.26 11.56
N GLY A 156 8.16 -47.89 11.99
CA GLY A 156 9.42 -47.99 11.25
C GLY A 156 9.46 -48.80 9.94
N ASP A 157 8.31 -49.11 9.32
CA ASP A 157 8.21 -49.95 8.11
C ASP A 157 7.29 -49.40 6.99
N ALA A 158 6.62 -48.26 7.18
CA ALA A 158 5.73 -47.70 6.15
C ALA A 158 6.45 -46.69 5.22
N ASP A 159 6.38 -46.89 3.90
CA ASP A 159 6.94 -45.96 2.92
C ASP A 159 6.22 -44.60 3.00
N PRO A 160 6.96 -43.48 3.17
CA PRO A 160 6.41 -42.16 3.40
C PRO A 160 5.76 -41.51 2.16
N TYR A 161 5.69 -42.19 1.01
CA TYR A 161 5.06 -41.68 -0.21
C TYR A 161 3.90 -42.55 -0.72
N ASN A 162 3.62 -43.70 -0.08
CA ASN A 162 2.57 -44.61 -0.51
C ASN A 162 1.17 -43.97 -0.49
N ASP A 163 0.91 -43.14 0.52
CA ASP A 163 -0.32 -42.37 0.65
C ASP A 163 -0.54 -41.41 -0.52
N ILE A 164 0.53 -40.86 -1.10
CA ILE A 164 0.47 -39.96 -2.27
C ILE A 164 0.23 -40.75 -3.56
N ILE A 165 0.86 -41.93 -3.70
CA ILE A 165 0.67 -42.79 -4.88
C ILE A 165 -0.77 -43.30 -4.94
N GLU A 166 -1.31 -43.76 -3.80
CA GLU A 166 -2.70 -44.22 -3.66
C GLU A 166 -3.67 -43.09 -4.06
N ALA A 167 -3.48 -41.91 -3.48
CA ALA A 167 -4.16 -40.66 -3.81
C ALA A 167 -4.19 -40.31 -5.31
N ILE A 168 -3.03 -40.38 -5.98
CA ILE A 168 -2.93 -40.10 -7.42
C ILE A 168 -3.67 -41.19 -8.20
N SER A 169 -3.56 -42.45 -7.81
CA SER A 169 -4.21 -43.58 -8.48
C SER A 169 -5.74 -43.50 -8.37
N GLU A 170 -6.29 -43.14 -7.21
CA GLU A 170 -7.73 -42.93 -7.01
C GLU A 170 -8.27 -41.79 -7.89
N SER A 171 -7.51 -40.69 -8.01
CA SER A 171 -7.87 -39.57 -8.90
C SER A 171 -7.84 -39.92 -10.39
N LYS A 172 -7.05 -40.93 -10.78
CA LYS A 172 -7.02 -41.49 -12.14
C LYS A 172 -8.18 -42.48 -12.35
N LEU A 173 -8.59 -43.22 -11.32
CA LEU A 173 -9.60 -44.29 -11.38
C LEU A 173 -11.05 -43.76 -11.43
N GLY A 174 -11.35 -42.65 -10.75
CA GLY A 174 -12.66 -41.98 -10.83
C GLY A 174 -13.04 -41.47 -12.23
N ARG A 175 -12.15 -41.61 -13.23
CA ARG A 175 -12.44 -41.33 -14.65
C ARG A 175 -13.06 -42.51 -15.41
N ALA A 176 -13.06 -43.72 -14.85
CA ALA A 176 -13.51 -44.92 -15.58
C ALA A 176 -15.01 -45.20 -15.43
N ASP A 177 -15.66 -44.69 -14.38
CA ASP A 177 -17.06 -45.03 -14.04
C ASP A 177 -18.10 -44.03 -14.54
N GLU A 178 -17.72 -42.92 -15.18
CA GLU A 178 -18.67 -41.93 -15.73
C GLU A 178 -19.14 -42.25 -17.17
N ASP A 179 -18.51 -43.22 -17.85
CA ASP A 179 -18.81 -43.55 -19.26
C ASP A 179 -19.66 -44.82 -19.44
N ASP A 180 -20.09 -45.49 -18.36
CA ASP A 180 -20.92 -46.69 -18.47
C ASP A 180 -21.99 -46.76 -17.38
N HIS A 181 -23.16 -46.17 -17.64
CA HIS A 181 -24.46 -46.81 -17.34
C HIS A 181 -25.60 -46.12 -18.10
N GLY A 182 -25.97 -46.76 -19.21
CA GLY A 182 -27.26 -46.56 -19.85
C GLY A 182 -28.39 -47.21 -19.05
N GLY A 183 -29.55 -46.54 -19.08
CA GLY A 183 -30.91 -47.07 -18.92
C GLY A 183 -31.21 -48.00 -17.75
N GLU A 184 -32.00 -47.54 -16.79
CA GLU A 184 -33.37 -48.06 -16.55
C GLU A 184 -34.07 -47.29 -15.42
N GLU A 185 -35.25 -46.79 -15.76
CA GLU A 185 -36.51 -46.72 -15.01
C GLU A 185 -36.53 -46.12 -13.59
N ASP A 186 -36.93 -44.84 -13.60
CA ASP A 186 -37.96 -44.20 -12.77
C ASP A 186 -38.94 -45.19 -12.10
N ASP A 187 -39.00 -45.17 -10.77
CA ASP A 187 -40.25 -45.43 -10.06
C ASP A 187 -40.31 -44.63 -8.75
N GLY A 188 -41.14 -43.60 -8.78
CA GLY A 188 -41.37 -42.68 -7.69
C GLY A 188 -42.28 -43.24 -6.60
N SER A 189 -41.94 -42.93 -5.35
CA SER A 189 -42.84 -42.71 -4.20
C SER A 189 -41.94 -42.42 -2.98
N GLY A 190 -42.15 -41.44 -2.11
CA GLY A 190 -43.25 -40.54 -1.81
C GLY A 190 -43.20 -40.26 -0.30
N ALA A 191 -43.53 -39.02 0.10
CA ALA A 191 -43.79 -38.55 1.47
C ALA A 191 -42.56 -38.31 2.39
N VAL A 192 -42.12 -37.07 2.66
CA VAL A 192 -42.71 -35.97 3.46
C VAL A 192 -42.51 -36.15 4.99
N CYS A 193 -41.48 -35.46 5.48
CA CYS A 193 -41.46 -34.41 6.53
C CYS A 193 -41.88 -34.75 7.98
N SER A 194 -41.01 -34.45 8.95
CA SER A 194 -41.32 -33.48 10.03
C SER A 194 -40.10 -33.17 10.92
N ASP A 195 -39.95 -31.86 11.17
CA ASP A 195 -39.05 -31.19 12.12
C ASP A 195 -39.14 -31.72 13.57
N VAL A 196 -38.08 -31.53 14.37
CA VAL A 196 -38.11 -30.88 15.71
C VAL A 196 -36.68 -30.48 16.13
N ASN A 197 -36.49 -29.19 16.43
CA ASN A 197 -35.39 -28.61 17.21
C ASN A 197 -35.50 -28.99 18.70
N ASP A 198 -34.37 -29.23 19.39
CA ASP A 198 -33.84 -28.50 20.58
C ASP A 198 -32.84 -29.35 21.43
N PRO A 199 -32.10 -28.82 22.44
CA PRO A 199 -30.63 -28.74 22.35
C PRO A 199 -29.84 -29.39 23.53
N VAL A 200 -28.52 -29.18 23.50
CA VAL A 200 -27.52 -29.18 24.60
C VAL A 200 -26.88 -30.52 25.03
N VAL A 201 -25.53 -30.46 25.16
CA VAL A 201 -24.65 -31.01 26.23
C VAL A 201 -23.47 -31.83 25.70
N TRP A 202 -22.27 -31.34 26.02
CA TRP A 202 -20.98 -32.03 25.94
C TRP A 202 -20.89 -33.17 26.97
N VAL A 203 -20.71 -34.42 26.53
CA VAL A 203 -20.07 -35.49 27.31
C VAL A 203 -19.26 -36.40 26.37
N GLN A 204 -17.99 -36.60 26.73
CA GLN A 204 -17.06 -37.57 26.15
C GLN A 204 -17.55 -39.02 26.34
N SER A 205 -17.44 -39.83 25.28
CA SER A 205 -17.16 -41.26 25.42
C SER A 205 -16.49 -41.82 24.16
N ASN A 206 -15.31 -42.40 24.36
CA ASN A 206 -14.58 -43.25 23.43
C ASN A 206 -15.46 -44.42 22.96
N TRP A 207 -15.56 -44.64 21.65
CA TRP A 207 -15.41 -46.00 21.12
C TRP A 207 -14.95 -46.01 19.66
N CYS A 208 -13.97 -46.88 19.46
CA CYS A 208 -13.17 -47.10 18.26
C CYS A 208 -13.95 -48.01 17.29
N GLY A 209 -13.85 -47.73 15.99
CA GLY A 209 -14.40 -48.56 14.92
C GLY A 209 -13.93 -48.05 13.56
N ASP A 210 -12.87 -48.69 13.06
CA ASP A 210 -12.18 -48.45 11.79
C ASP A 210 -13.09 -48.19 10.57
N ARG A 211 -12.84 -47.05 9.91
CA ARG A 211 -12.81 -46.91 8.44
C ARG A 211 -11.76 -45.87 8.07
N LYS A 212 -10.71 -46.28 7.34
CA LYS A 212 -9.66 -45.40 6.82
C LYS A 212 -10.30 -44.39 5.84
N ALA A 213 -10.32 -43.12 6.21
CA ALA A 213 -10.71 -42.01 5.34
C ALA A 213 -9.52 -41.58 4.48
N SER A 214 -9.77 -41.26 3.21
CA SER A 214 -8.74 -40.92 2.21
C SER A 214 -7.86 -39.74 2.67
N THR A 215 -6.56 -39.84 2.40
CA THR A 215 -5.49 -38.92 2.84
C THR A 215 -5.76 -37.44 2.47
N PHE A 216 -6.53 -37.17 1.43
CA PHE A 216 -6.91 -35.81 1.02
C PHE A 216 -8.06 -35.20 1.81
N SER A 217 -8.90 -36.00 2.46
CA SER A 217 -10.06 -35.53 3.21
C SER A 217 -9.66 -34.84 4.53
N ASN A 218 -8.57 -35.29 5.16
CA ASN A 218 -8.07 -34.73 6.41
C ASN A 218 -7.26 -33.42 6.24
N MET A 219 -6.99 -32.99 5.01
CA MET A 219 -6.47 -31.64 4.73
C MET A 219 -7.56 -30.56 4.69
N SER A 220 -8.83 -30.95 4.87
CA SER A 220 -9.97 -30.05 4.94
C SER A 220 -10.60 -30.10 6.33
N LEU A 221 -10.05 -29.33 7.27
CA LEU A 221 -10.77 -28.95 8.49
C LEU A 221 -11.79 -27.85 8.12
N GLY A 222 -13.08 -28.18 8.11
CA GLY A 222 -14.17 -27.21 7.98
C GLY A 222 -14.72 -26.75 9.34
N PRO A 223 -15.68 -25.80 9.39
CA PRO A 223 -16.01 -24.77 8.42
C PRO A 223 -16.08 -23.37 9.08
N SER A 224 -15.38 -22.39 8.51
CA SER A 224 -15.89 -21.01 8.45
C SER A 224 -15.23 -20.32 7.27
N ARG A 225 -15.70 -20.67 6.06
CA ARG A 225 -15.32 -19.99 4.84
C ARG A 225 -16.57 -19.46 4.17
N ARG A 226 -16.68 -18.13 4.14
CA ARG A 226 -17.36 -17.44 3.04
C ARG A 226 -16.62 -17.84 1.77
N ARG A 227 -17.31 -18.62 0.93
CA ARG A 227 -16.83 -19.08 -0.38
C ARG A 227 -16.79 -17.92 -1.37
N SER A 228 -15.84 -17.99 -2.31
CA SER A 228 -15.88 -17.25 -3.57
C SER A 228 -15.24 -18.14 -4.64
N SER A 229 -16.09 -18.66 -5.53
CA SER A 229 -15.87 -19.45 -6.76
C SER A 229 -15.25 -18.59 -7.90
N VAL A 230 -14.63 -19.06 -8.99
CA VAL A 230 -14.26 -20.36 -9.64
C VAL A 230 -13.24 -20.01 -10.76
N PHE A 231 -12.13 -20.74 -11.03
CA PHE A 231 -11.14 -20.41 -12.10
C PHE A 231 -10.40 -21.60 -12.76
N LYS A 232 -10.14 -21.53 -14.09
CA LYS A 232 -8.99 -22.13 -14.84
C LYS A 232 -8.75 -21.50 -16.23
N ALA A 233 -7.49 -21.12 -16.51
CA ALA A 233 -6.66 -21.50 -17.67
C ALA A 233 -5.24 -20.87 -17.52
N LEU A 234 -4.19 -21.59 -17.91
CA LEU A 234 -2.81 -21.09 -17.92
C LEU A 234 -2.59 -20.18 -19.13
N THR A 235 -2.10 -18.96 -18.93
CA THR A 235 -1.62 -18.08 -20.01
C THR A 235 -0.25 -17.46 -19.69
N PRO A 236 0.59 -17.18 -20.70
CA PRO A 236 1.86 -16.49 -20.50
C PRO A 236 1.63 -15.07 -19.96
N GLY A 237 2.11 -14.80 -18.75
CA GLY A 237 1.96 -13.50 -18.09
C GLY A 237 2.86 -12.40 -18.67
N LYS A 238 2.47 -11.14 -18.46
CA LYS A 238 3.27 -9.95 -18.85
C LYS A 238 4.54 -9.84 -17.99
N ARG A 239 5.64 -9.56 -18.69
CA ARG A 239 7.01 -9.28 -18.23
C ARG A 239 7.06 -8.45 -16.93
N ASP A 240 7.86 -8.92 -15.97
CA ASP A 240 8.35 -8.11 -14.85
C ASP A 240 9.33 -7.09 -15.43
N SER A 241 9.02 -5.79 -15.35
CA SER A 241 9.85 -4.71 -15.90
C SER A 241 11.10 -4.42 -15.06
N ARG A 242 11.42 -5.29 -14.12
CA ARG A 242 12.63 -5.24 -13.30
C ARG A 242 13.67 -6.10 -14.00
N GLY A 243 14.78 -5.49 -14.42
CA GLY A 243 15.81 -6.08 -15.25
C GLY A 243 16.38 -7.39 -14.69
N SER A 244 15.72 -8.52 -14.97
CA SER A 244 16.45 -9.70 -15.39
C SER A 244 16.80 -9.43 -16.85
N LEU A 245 17.92 -8.74 -17.07
CA LEU A 245 18.67 -9.00 -18.29
C LEU A 245 18.91 -10.51 -18.25
N GLY A 246 18.21 -11.24 -19.12
CA GLY A 246 18.26 -12.70 -19.24
C GLY A 246 19.63 -13.25 -19.67
N GLU A 247 20.70 -12.54 -19.35
CA GLU A 247 22.09 -12.90 -19.57
C GLU A 247 22.72 -13.52 -18.30
N GLY A 248 22.09 -13.40 -17.11
CA GLY A 248 22.60 -14.00 -15.86
C GLY A 248 22.07 -15.40 -15.55
N GLU A 249 20.97 -15.86 -16.16
CA GLU A 249 20.31 -17.12 -15.78
C GLU A 249 21.00 -18.38 -16.35
N GLU A 250 21.84 -18.23 -17.39
CA GLU A 250 22.63 -19.33 -17.97
C GLU A 250 24.08 -19.41 -17.43
N GLU A 251 24.59 -18.37 -16.76
CA GLU A 251 25.97 -18.37 -16.23
C GLU A 251 26.10 -19.09 -14.86
N GLU A 252 24.99 -19.29 -14.11
CA GLU A 252 25.00 -20.02 -12.83
C GLU A 252 25.33 -21.52 -12.97
N GLU A 253 25.40 -22.09 -14.18
CA GLU A 253 25.70 -23.51 -14.38
C GLU A 253 27.21 -23.86 -14.30
N LYS A 254 28.10 -22.85 -14.21
CA LYS A 254 29.55 -23.06 -14.24
C LYS A 254 30.26 -23.05 -12.88
N GLU A 255 29.60 -22.72 -11.78
CA GLU A 255 30.28 -22.68 -10.47
C GLU A 255 30.25 -24.05 -9.75
N GLU A 256 31.44 -24.63 -9.55
CA GLU A 256 31.67 -25.92 -8.88
C GLU A 256 31.55 -25.86 -7.34
N LYS A 257 31.20 -24.71 -6.74
CA LYS A 257 31.03 -24.59 -5.29
C LYS A 257 29.55 -24.57 -4.90
N VAL A 258 29.17 -25.47 -3.98
CA VAL A 258 27.88 -25.44 -3.30
C VAL A 258 27.94 -24.25 -2.34
N ASP A 259 27.41 -23.11 -2.78
CA ASP A 259 27.25 -21.95 -1.93
C ASP A 259 25.92 -22.06 -1.16
N ASP A 260 26.01 -22.34 0.14
CA ASP A 260 24.88 -22.39 1.07
C ASP A 260 24.07 -21.07 1.08
N GLU A 261 24.69 -19.94 0.71
CA GLU A 261 24.02 -18.64 0.63
C GLU A 261 23.02 -18.56 -0.53
N VAL A 262 23.34 -19.16 -1.69
CA VAL A 262 22.43 -19.22 -2.84
C VAL A 262 21.18 -20.03 -2.51
N ASP A 263 21.34 -21.13 -1.78
CA ASP A 263 20.23 -22.00 -1.37
C ASP A 263 19.34 -21.27 -0.34
N ARG A 264 19.94 -20.59 0.64
CA ARG A 264 19.22 -19.73 1.59
C ARG A 264 18.43 -18.62 0.89
N LYS A 265 19.03 -17.95 -0.10
CA LYS A 265 18.37 -16.91 -0.90
C LYS A 265 17.14 -17.47 -1.61
N GLU A 266 17.24 -18.67 -2.19
CA GLU A 266 16.10 -19.31 -2.86
C GLU A 266 14.99 -19.67 -1.85
N VAL A 267 15.33 -20.17 -0.67
CA VAL A 267 14.37 -20.43 0.42
C VAL A 267 13.64 -19.16 0.84
N MET A 268 14.33 -18.02 0.97
CA MET A 268 13.68 -16.75 1.32
C MET A 268 12.65 -16.31 0.26
N LYS A 269 12.91 -16.56 -1.03
CA LYS A 269 11.93 -16.31 -2.10
C LYS A 269 10.68 -17.18 -1.95
N ILE A 270 10.85 -18.47 -1.61
CA ILE A 270 9.74 -19.39 -1.36
C ILE A 270 8.87 -18.85 -0.20
N PHE A 271 9.49 -18.45 0.91
CA PHE A 271 8.77 -17.86 2.04
C PHE A 271 8.01 -16.60 1.67
N CYS A 272 8.63 -15.67 0.92
CA CYS A 272 7.95 -14.46 0.47
C CYS A 272 6.67 -14.79 -0.31
N ASN A 273 6.72 -15.78 -1.21
CA ASN A 273 5.54 -16.21 -1.96
C ASN A 273 4.48 -16.85 -1.05
N ILE A 274 4.88 -17.73 -0.14
CA ILE A 274 3.96 -18.41 0.79
C ILE A 274 3.23 -17.39 1.67
N VAL A 275 3.96 -16.49 2.32
CA VAL A 275 3.40 -15.48 3.23
C VAL A 275 2.54 -14.47 2.47
N TYR A 276 2.95 -14.05 1.28
CA TYR A 276 2.17 -13.13 0.45
C TYR A 276 0.83 -13.72 0.01
N ASN A 277 0.80 -15.02 -0.29
CA ASN A 277 -0.36 -15.67 -0.90
C ASN A 277 -1.32 -16.36 0.10
N SER A 278 -0.89 -16.65 1.34
CA SER A 278 -1.68 -17.40 2.32
C SER A 278 -1.79 -16.68 3.67
N ALA A 279 -3.03 -16.31 4.05
CA ALA A 279 -3.33 -15.77 5.37
C ALA A 279 -3.02 -16.77 6.50
N TRP A 280 -3.28 -18.05 6.27
CA TRP A 280 -2.94 -19.12 7.22
C TRP A 280 -1.43 -19.18 7.47
N ALA A 281 -0.61 -19.05 6.43
CA ALA A 281 0.84 -19.05 6.59
C ALA A 281 1.33 -17.83 7.40
N GLN A 282 0.66 -16.68 7.29
CA GLN A 282 0.98 -15.49 8.08
C GLN A 282 0.69 -15.72 9.57
N GLU A 283 -0.41 -16.39 9.90
CA GLU A 283 -0.78 -16.77 11.27
C GLU A 283 0.23 -17.77 11.85
N ARG A 284 0.52 -18.85 11.13
CA ARG A 284 1.53 -19.84 11.55
C ARG A 284 2.92 -19.23 11.70
N ALA A 285 3.33 -18.33 10.81
CA ALA A 285 4.61 -17.65 10.92
C ALA A 285 4.74 -16.82 12.21
N SER A 286 3.62 -16.24 12.68
CA SER A 286 3.54 -15.53 13.96
C SER A 286 3.65 -16.50 15.14
N GLU A 287 2.89 -17.59 15.14
CA GLU A 287 2.93 -18.59 16.23
C GLU A 287 4.29 -19.28 16.35
N LEU A 288 4.93 -19.56 15.21
CA LEU A 288 6.27 -20.15 15.15
C LEU A 288 7.40 -19.14 15.43
N SER A 289 7.07 -17.88 15.77
CA SER A 289 8.04 -16.83 16.10
C SER A 289 9.12 -16.62 15.03
N LEU A 290 8.77 -16.77 13.75
CA LEU A 290 9.73 -16.67 12.65
C LEU A 290 10.37 -15.29 12.54
N LEU A 291 9.68 -14.24 13.01
CA LEU A 291 10.19 -12.87 13.02
C LEU A 291 11.40 -12.70 13.95
N CYS A 292 11.41 -13.35 15.12
CA CYS A 292 12.56 -13.30 16.02
C CYS A 292 13.79 -13.94 15.35
N GLY A 293 13.61 -15.11 14.72
CA GLY A 293 14.67 -15.77 13.97
C GLY A 293 15.20 -14.93 12.80
N LEU A 294 14.33 -14.23 12.09
CA LEU A 294 14.73 -13.28 11.04
C LEU A 294 15.53 -12.11 11.59
N THR A 295 15.13 -11.57 12.74
CA THR A 295 15.80 -10.46 13.44
C THR A 295 17.20 -10.88 13.92
N GLU A 296 17.35 -12.08 14.46
CA GLU A 296 18.65 -12.64 14.83
C GLU A 296 19.55 -12.90 13.63
N LYS A 297 18.98 -13.47 12.56
CA LYS A 297 19.69 -13.71 11.30
C LYS A 297 20.24 -12.41 10.75
N LEU A 298 19.39 -11.39 10.67
CA LEU A 298 19.77 -10.06 10.20
C LEU A 298 20.91 -9.47 11.04
N ASN A 299 20.79 -9.54 12.37
CA ASN A 299 21.85 -9.11 13.29
C ASN A 299 23.20 -9.81 13.04
N LYS A 300 23.19 -11.13 12.84
CA LYS A 300 24.40 -11.93 12.58
C LYS A 300 25.02 -11.56 11.23
N GLU A 301 24.22 -11.43 10.19
CA GLU A 301 24.65 -11.04 8.85
C GLU A 301 25.28 -9.64 8.84
N PHE A 302 24.78 -8.73 9.67
CA PHE A 302 25.38 -7.40 9.81
C PHE A 302 26.69 -7.40 10.61
N GLN A 303 26.91 -8.37 11.49
CA GLN A 303 28.19 -8.49 12.20
C GLN A 303 29.27 -9.16 11.34
N SER A 304 28.87 -9.96 10.34
CA SER A 304 29.80 -10.57 9.39
C SER A 304 30.30 -9.59 8.32
N THR A 305 31.55 -9.77 7.88
CA THR A 305 32.19 -8.98 6.82
C THR A 305 31.96 -9.55 5.41
N SER A 306 31.11 -10.58 5.27
CA SER A 306 30.81 -11.21 3.98
C SER A 306 29.82 -10.37 3.17
N SER A 307 29.89 -10.51 1.84
CA SER A 307 28.97 -9.83 0.93
C SER A 307 27.51 -10.15 1.26
N PRO A 308 26.60 -9.17 1.16
CA PRO A 308 25.20 -9.28 1.60
C PRO A 308 24.33 -10.12 0.63
N CYS A 309 24.71 -11.36 0.32
CA CYS A 309 23.94 -12.21 -0.59
C CYS A 309 22.61 -12.64 0.04
N GLY A 310 21.50 -12.08 -0.47
CA GLY A 310 20.14 -12.50 -0.08
C GLY A 310 19.45 -11.66 1.02
N GLN A 311 20.13 -10.64 1.57
CA GLN A 311 19.56 -9.75 2.61
C GLN A 311 18.25 -9.08 2.16
N PHE A 312 18.16 -8.70 0.88
CA PHE A 312 16.94 -8.14 0.31
C PHE A 312 15.71 -9.01 0.56
N TYR A 313 15.79 -10.34 0.38
CA TYR A 313 14.63 -11.22 0.58
C TYR A 313 14.32 -11.46 2.06
N THR A 314 15.32 -11.42 2.93
CA THR A 314 15.10 -11.41 4.39
C THR A 314 14.34 -10.16 4.81
N LEU A 315 14.77 -8.98 4.38
CA LEU A 315 14.04 -7.72 4.61
C LEU A 315 12.65 -7.76 3.96
N ARG A 316 12.53 -8.29 2.74
CA ARG A 316 11.24 -8.42 2.06
C ARG A 316 10.25 -9.28 2.84
N LEU A 317 10.71 -10.39 3.41
CA LEU A 317 9.89 -11.26 4.25
C LEU A 317 9.47 -10.54 5.54
N MET A 318 10.38 -9.83 6.20
CA MET A 318 10.06 -8.99 7.36
C MET A 318 9.05 -7.90 7.02
N PHE A 319 9.17 -7.26 5.85
CA PHE A 319 8.21 -6.29 5.35
C PHE A 319 6.83 -6.92 5.17
N LEU A 320 6.74 -8.10 4.53
CA LEU A 320 5.46 -8.79 4.33
C LEU A 320 4.80 -9.15 5.67
N LEU A 321 5.56 -9.71 6.60
CA LEU A 321 5.06 -10.08 7.92
C LEU A 321 4.55 -8.86 8.69
N THR A 322 5.33 -7.78 8.74
CA THR A 322 4.93 -6.53 9.41
C THR A 322 3.79 -5.82 8.68
N ALA A 323 3.71 -5.88 7.35
CA ALA A 323 2.62 -5.28 6.59
C ALA A 323 1.29 -6.01 6.83
N LEU A 324 1.31 -7.35 6.85
CA LEU A 324 0.11 -8.19 6.89
C LEU A 324 -0.40 -8.48 8.30
N ARG A 325 0.47 -8.43 9.32
CA ARG A 325 0.11 -8.74 10.72
C ARG A 325 0.47 -7.57 11.66
N PRO A 326 -0.52 -6.82 12.19
CA PRO A 326 -0.26 -5.70 13.10
C PRO A 326 0.44 -6.09 14.40
N GLU A 327 0.20 -7.29 14.92
CA GLU A 327 0.81 -7.79 16.16
C GLU A 327 2.34 -7.88 16.04
N LEU A 328 2.82 -8.30 14.86
CA LEU A 328 4.24 -8.39 14.54
C LEU A 328 4.92 -7.02 14.44
N ARG A 329 4.17 -5.95 14.15
CA ARG A 329 4.72 -4.57 14.15
C ARG A 329 5.07 -4.14 15.57
N ALA A 330 4.16 -4.37 16.51
CA ALA A 330 4.37 -4.04 17.91
C ALA A 330 5.51 -4.86 18.52
N GLN A 331 5.56 -6.15 18.20
CA GLN A 331 6.64 -7.04 18.61
C GLN A 331 8.01 -6.54 18.12
N LEU A 332 8.16 -6.30 16.80
CA LEU A 332 9.43 -5.84 16.24
C LEU A 332 9.85 -4.48 16.81
N LYS A 333 8.91 -3.58 17.08
CA LYS A 333 9.20 -2.29 17.72
C LYS A 333 9.77 -2.49 19.13
N GLN A 334 9.13 -3.35 19.94
CA GLN A 334 9.55 -3.64 21.32
C GLN A 334 10.90 -4.38 21.39
N GLU A 335 11.18 -5.24 20.41
CA GLU A 335 12.44 -6.00 20.31
C GLU A 335 13.62 -5.18 19.75
N GLY A 336 13.49 -3.85 19.62
CA GLY A 336 14.57 -2.99 19.14
C GLY A 336 14.72 -2.98 17.61
N GLY A 337 13.63 -3.17 16.87
CA GLY A 337 13.64 -3.13 15.41
C GLY A 337 14.05 -1.78 14.82
N VAL A 338 13.75 -0.66 15.48
CA VAL A 338 14.14 0.69 15.01
C VAL A 338 15.66 0.85 14.94
N PRO A 339 16.44 0.66 16.02
CA PRO A 339 17.91 0.78 15.95
C PRO A 339 18.54 -0.28 15.02
N LEU A 340 17.99 -1.50 14.97
CA LEU A 340 18.46 -2.54 14.04
C LEU A 340 18.34 -2.09 12.58
N LEU A 341 17.14 -1.68 12.16
CA LEU A 341 16.87 -1.26 10.79
C LEU A 341 17.58 0.07 10.44
N THR A 342 17.82 0.94 11.43
CA THR A 342 18.64 2.13 11.23
C THR A 342 20.10 1.76 10.94
N THR A 343 20.65 0.76 11.63
CA THR A 343 21.99 0.21 11.36
C THR A 343 22.08 -0.43 9.97
N VAL A 344 21.00 -1.08 9.52
CA VAL A 344 20.89 -1.60 8.14
C VAL A 344 21.01 -0.47 7.13
N LEU A 345 20.23 0.60 7.31
CA LEU A 345 20.29 1.77 6.43
C LEU A 345 21.68 2.41 6.40
N GLU A 346 22.33 2.56 7.56
CA GLU A 346 23.68 3.13 7.62
C GLU A 346 24.69 2.33 6.80
N LYS A 347 24.62 1.00 6.85
CA LYS A 347 25.52 0.13 6.09
C LYS A 347 25.21 0.12 4.60
N SER A 348 23.94 -0.03 4.22
CA SER A 348 23.54 -0.02 2.80
C SER A 348 23.88 1.32 2.14
N LEU A 349 23.80 2.44 2.86
CA LEU A 349 24.10 3.77 2.34
C LEU A 349 25.55 4.20 2.57
N SER A 350 26.39 3.35 3.17
CA SER A 350 27.79 3.66 3.52
C SER A 350 27.95 4.98 4.31
N VAL A 351 27.06 5.21 5.29
CA VAL A 351 27.01 6.43 6.11
C VAL A 351 28.31 6.61 6.90
N GLN A 352 28.88 7.81 6.83
CA GLN A 352 30.02 8.22 7.64
C GLN A 352 29.63 9.39 8.55
N TRP A 353 29.81 9.21 9.85
CA TRP A 353 29.47 10.22 10.86
C TRP A 353 30.65 11.16 11.12
N LYS A 354 30.38 12.46 11.14
CA LYS A 354 31.35 13.49 11.54
C LYS A 354 31.14 13.92 12.99
N GLU A 355 29.89 14.23 13.34
CA GLU A 355 29.42 14.60 14.67
C GLU A 355 28.07 13.90 14.95
N GLU A 356 27.52 14.10 16.16
CA GLU A 356 26.19 13.61 16.52
C GLU A 356 25.15 14.21 15.56
N TYR A 357 24.48 13.36 14.78
CA TYR A 357 23.51 13.74 13.74
C TYR A 357 24.07 14.48 12.50
N GLU A 358 25.40 14.58 12.34
CA GLU A 358 26.05 15.13 11.13
C GLU A 358 26.69 14.01 10.30
N VAL A 359 26.12 13.76 9.11
CA VAL A 359 26.63 12.79 8.14
C VAL A 359 27.52 13.51 7.15
N VAL A 360 28.69 12.93 6.86
CA VAL A 360 29.62 13.42 5.84
C VAL A 360 28.98 13.25 4.46
N LEU A 361 28.87 14.35 3.72
CA LEU A 361 28.49 14.33 2.31
C LEU A 361 29.76 14.50 1.49
N ASP A 362 30.18 13.43 0.82
CA ASP A 362 31.24 13.48 -0.18
C ASP A 362 30.62 13.44 -1.58
N PRO A 363 30.56 14.57 -2.30
CA PRO A 363 30.04 14.62 -3.68
C PRO A 363 30.86 13.77 -4.66
N THR A 364 32.06 13.32 -4.27
CA THR A 364 32.95 12.48 -5.08
C THR A 364 32.84 10.99 -4.77
N ALA A 365 32.01 10.62 -3.78
CA ALA A 365 31.74 9.23 -3.46
C ALA A 365 31.06 8.50 -4.65
N PRO A 366 31.32 7.20 -4.83
CA PRO A 366 30.61 6.42 -5.84
C PRO A 366 29.10 6.42 -5.56
N PRO A 367 28.25 6.41 -6.60
CA PRO A 367 26.81 6.30 -6.42
C PRO A 367 26.45 4.99 -5.74
N ILE A 368 25.35 4.98 -4.99
CA ILE A 368 24.84 3.76 -4.33
C ILE A 368 24.40 2.77 -5.41
N SER A 369 24.80 1.50 -5.23
CA SER A 369 24.42 0.39 -6.09
C SER A 369 22.90 0.17 -6.10
N VAL A 370 22.37 -0.39 -7.19
CA VAL A 370 20.93 -0.74 -7.25
C VAL A 370 20.53 -1.71 -6.11
N GLU A 371 21.39 -2.67 -5.77
CA GLU A 371 21.12 -3.66 -4.71
C GLU A 371 21.04 -3.01 -3.32
N ASP A 372 22.00 -2.14 -2.99
CA ASP A 372 22.04 -1.44 -1.71
C ASP A 372 20.87 -0.45 -1.56
N SER A 373 20.52 0.25 -2.65
CA SER A 373 19.33 1.10 -2.70
C SER A 373 18.05 0.28 -2.43
N GLN A 374 17.90 -0.90 -3.06
CA GLN A 374 16.74 -1.78 -2.84
C GLN A 374 16.67 -2.30 -1.40
N GLN A 375 17.80 -2.65 -0.79
CA GLN A 375 17.86 -3.05 0.62
C GLN A 375 17.42 -1.89 1.52
N ALA A 376 17.93 -0.69 1.28
CA ALA A 376 17.54 0.50 2.02
C ALA A 376 16.03 0.77 1.89
N GLN A 377 15.47 0.64 0.69
CA GLN A 377 14.03 0.80 0.46
C GLN A 377 13.19 -0.23 1.24
N GLU A 378 13.58 -1.51 1.29
CA GLU A 378 12.85 -2.50 2.10
C GLU A 378 12.96 -2.21 3.60
N ALA A 379 14.15 -1.81 4.08
CA ALA A 379 14.33 -1.39 5.47
C ALA A 379 13.45 -0.17 5.84
N LEU A 380 13.35 0.84 4.96
CA LEU A 380 12.45 1.98 5.13
C LEU A 380 10.98 1.54 5.19
N LYS A 381 10.55 0.60 4.33
CA LYS A 381 9.16 0.09 4.37
C LYS A 381 8.84 -0.61 5.70
N ILE A 382 9.77 -1.37 6.26
CA ILE A 382 9.58 -2.02 7.57
C ILE A 382 9.54 -0.97 8.68
N LEU A 383 10.47 -0.01 8.67
CA LEU A 383 10.51 1.11 9.61
C LEU A 383 9.17 1.85 9.62
N PHE A 384 8.58 2.13 8.44
CA PHE A 384 7.26 2.76 8.35
C PHE A 384 6.20 1.98 9.10
N ASN A 385 6.15 0.67 8.87
CA ASN A 385 5.11 -0.18 9.44
C ASN A 385 5.18 -0.14 10.97
N ILE A 386 6.38 -0.13 11.55
CA ILE A 386 6.58 -0.12 12.99
C ILE A 386 6.49 1.28 13.61
N THR A 387 6.68 2.37 12.84
CA THR A 387 6.63 3.76 13.34
C THR A 387 5.41 4.57 12.90
N HIS A 388 4.51 4.06 12.05
CA HIS A 388 3.39 4.87 11.50
C HIS A 388 2.51 5.55 12.57
N SER A 389 2.39 4.98 13.76
CA SER A 389 1.60 5.55 14.87
C SER A 389 2.39 6.51 15.78
N THR A 390 3.70 6.67 15.61
CA THR A 390 4.55 7.45 16.54
C THR A 390 4.42 8.95 16.38
N HIS A 391 4.03 9.45 15.21
CA HIS A 391 3.88 10.89 14.95
C HIS A 391 2.86 11.60 15.86
N THR A 392 1.92 10.86 16.49
CA THR A 392 0.88 11.43 17.37
C THR A 392 1.29 11.48 18.84
N GLN A 393 2.43 10.89 19.22
CA GLN A 393 2.87 10.75 20.61
C GLN A 393 4.15 11.57 20.82
N GLU A 394 4.27 12.23 21.98
CA GLU A 394 5.56 12.77 22.40
C GLU A 394 6.49 11.60 22.72
N PRO A 395 7.66 11.50 22.05
CA PRO A 395 8.58 10.40 22.28
C PRO A 395 9.20 10.50 23.67
N GLU A 396 9.40 9.36 24.31
CA GLU A 396 10.27 9.26 25.50
C GLU A 396 11.70 9.71 25.15
N GLU A 397 12.48 10.15 26.15
CA GLU A 397 13.81 10.74 25.91
C GLU A 397 14.76 9.79 25.15
N GLY A 398 14.73 8.49 25.48
CA GLY A 398 15.49 7.45 24.75
C GLY A 398 15.03 7.31 23.31
N ASP A 399 13.73 7.22 23.07
CA ASP A 399 13.12 7.13 21.74
C ASP A 399 13.39 8.38 20.88
N ALA A 400 13.38 9.56 21.49
CA ALA A 400 13.67 10.82 20.80
C ALA A 400 15.08 10.84 20.21
N SER A 401 16.08 10.33 20.95
CA SER A 401 17.45 10.22 20.45
C SER A 401 17.56 9.26 19.27
N LEU A 402 16.84 8.13 19.31
CA LEU A 402 16.78 7.14 18.23
C LEU A 402 16.10 7.72 16.99
N TYR A 403 15.00 8.46 17.14
CA TYR A 403 14.30 9.07 16.01
C TYR A 403 15.09 10.23 15.40
N ARG A 404 15.83 11.02 16.19
CA ARG A 404 16.77 12.02 15.66
C ARG A 404 17.92 11.38 14.87
N HIS A 405 18.46 10.27 15.39
CA HIS A 405 19.48 9.50 14.69
C HIS A 405 18.98 8.99 13.34
N LEU A 406 17.81 8.37 13.33
CA LEU A 406 17.14 7.92 12.10
C LEU A 406 16.85 9.10 11.16
N ALA A 407 16.36 10.23 11.66
CA ALA A 407 16.10 11.42 10.84
C ALA A 407 17.38 11.96 10.17
N ALA A 408 18.54 11.88 10.83
CA ALA A 408 19.82 12.24 10.23
C ALA A 408 20.24 11.28 9.09
N VAL A 409 19.97 9.98 9.24
CA VAL A 409 20.17 8.99 8.16
C VAL A 409 19.19 9.25 7.00
N LEU A 410 17.91 9.54 7.28
CA LEU A 410 16.91 9.88 6.27
C LEU A 410 17.26 11.16 5.51
N ARG A 411 17.86 12.14 6.19
CA ARG A 411 18.42 13.34 5.55
C ARG A 411 19.46 12.95 4.51
N HIS A 412 20.36 12.01 4.84
CA HIS A 412 21.34 11.49 3.89
C HIS A 412 20.66 10.80 2.70
N CYS A 413 19.64 9.95 2.92
CA CYS A 413 18.86 9.31 1.83
C CYS A 413 18.33 10.32 0.80
N LEU A 414 17.97 11.53 1.23
CA LEU A 414 17.46 12.58 0.35
C LEU A 414 18.53 13.24 -0.51
N MET A 415 19.80 13.15 -0.11
CA MET A 415 20.93 13.86 -0.72
C MET A 415 21.86 12.96 -1.53
N VAL A 416 21.80 11.63 -1.37
CA VAL A 416 22.68 10.71 -2.10
C VAL A 416 22.23 10.51 -3.55
N SER A 417 23.21 10.23 -4.41
CA SER A 417 23.01 9.78 -5.80
C SER A 417 23.06 8.26 -5.89
N CYS A 418 22.15 7.67 -6.66
CA CYS A 418 22.15 6.24 -6.99
C CYS A 418 22.57 6.03 -8.45
N GLU A 419 22.97 4.80 -8.79
CA GLU A 419 23.32 4.42 -10.18
C GLU A 419 22.18 4.69 -11.17
N GLU A 420 20.95 4.44 -10.74
CA GLU A 420 19.73 4.66 -11.52
C GLU A 420 18.92 5.82 -10.94
N GLU A 421 18.45 6.73 -11.82
CA GLU A 421 17.61 7.86 -11.42
C GLU A 421 16.27 7.41 -10.84
N GLU A 422 15.68 6.33 -11.37
CA GLU A 422 14.44 5.73 -10.82
C GLU A 422 14.66 5.21 -9.39
N ALA A 423 15.78 4.53 -9.13
CA ALA A 423 16.12 4.02 -7.80
C ALA A 423 16.33 5.16 -6.79
N ALA A 424 16.96 6.26 -7.22
CA ALA A 424 17.12 7.46 -6.38
C ALA A 424 15.77 8.10 -6.05
N ASP A 425 14.88 8.22 -7.03
CA ASP A 425 13.53 8.77 -6.82
C ASP A 425 12.69 7.90 -5.88
N GLU A 426 12.76 6.57 -6.01
CA GLU A 426 12.06 5.64 -5.11
C GLU A 426 12.61 5.68 -3.68
N LEU A 427 13.93 5.77 -3.52
CA LEU A 427 14.57 5.93 -2.22
C LEU A 427 14.13 7.24 -1.54
N LYS A 428 14.14 8.36 -2.27
CA LYS A 428 13.68 9.67 -1.78
C LYS A 428 12.21 9.65 -1.38
N GLY A 429 11.36 8.99 -2.17
CA GLY A 429 9.94 8.79 -1.84
C GLY A 429 9.76 8.03 -0.53
N HIS A 430 10.44 6.89 -0.36
CA HIS A 430 10.38 6.12 0.88
C HIS A 430 10.97 6.87 2.08
N ALA A 431 12.05 7.65 1.89
CA ALA A 431 12.61 8.49 2.94
C ALA A 431 11.63 9.58 3.39
N ALA A 432 10.95 10.26 2.45
CA ALA A 432 9.92 11.25 2.76
C ALA A 432 8.73 10.63 3.52
N ASN A 433 8.30 9.42 3.13
CA ASN A 433 7.27 8.69 3.87
C ASN A 433 7.71 8.41 5.31
N MET A 434 8.99 8.07 5.54
CA MET A 434 9.50 7.80 6.89
C MET A 434 9.54 9.05 7.74
N LEU A 435 10.05 10.15 7.17
CA LEU A 435 10.09 11.43 7.86
C LEU A 435 8.69 11.88 8.29
N SER A 436 7.65 11.59 7.50
CA SER A 436 6.26 11.90 7.87
C SER A 436 5.69 11.05 9.02
N ALA A 437 6.32 9.91 9.35
CA ALA A 437 5.92 9.03 10.45
C ALA A 437 6.62 9.36 11.78
N LEU A 438 7.69 10.16 11.75
CA LEU A 438 8.45 10.54 12.94
C LEU A 438 7.81 11.72 13.69
N PRO A 439 8.00 11.83 15.02
CA PRO A 439 7.58 13.00 15.78
C PRO A 439 8.24 14.28 15.29
N LEU A 440 7.47 15.37 15.17
CA LEU A 440 7.96 16.65 14.66
C LEU A 440 9.11 17.24 15.48
N SER A 441 9.16 16.95 16.79
CA SER A 441 10.22 17.39 17.71
C SER A 441 11.60 16.77 17.41
N CYS A 442 11.64 15.72 16.57
CA CYS A 442 12.87 15.03 16.17
C CYS A 442 13.34 15.41 14.76
N LEU A 443 12.58 16.24 14.03
CA LEU A 443 12.92 16.69 12.67
C LEU A 443 13.79 17.95 12.65
N ASP A 444 14.14 18.49 13.82
CA ASP A 444 15.06 19.60 14.01
C ASP A 444 16.45 19.34 13.40
N VAL A 445 16.88 18.09 13.39
CA VAL A 445 18.14 17.65 12.77
C VAL A 445 18.18 17.84 11.25
N LEU A 446 17.02 18.01 10.58
CA LEU A 446 16.98 18.26 9.12
C LEU A 446 17.54 19.63 8.75
N VAL A 447 17.53 20.57 9.70
CA VAL A 447 17.81 22.00 9.48
C VAL A 447 19.02 22.48 10.29
N SER A 448 19.40 21.74 11.35
CA SER A 448 20.46 22.10 12.30
C SER A 448 21.89 21.81 11.82
N VAL A 449 22.08 21.43 10.55
CA VAL A 449 23.38 21.08 9.97
C VAL A 449 24.22 22.35 9.69
N PRO A 450 25.54 22.32 9.90
CA PRO A 450 26.41 23.42 9.50
C PRO A 450 26.24 23.81 8.02
N LEU A 451 26.33 25.11 7.73
CA LEU A 451 26.20 25.63 6.37
C LEU A 451 27.49 25.43 5.58
N ALA A 452 27.36 24.83 4.39
CA ALA A 452 28.43 24.82 3.38
C ALA A 452 28.37 26.11 2.54
N PRO A 453 29.44 26.47 1.79
CA PRO A 453 29.50 27.70 1.01
C PRO A 453 28.40 27.80 -0.08
N ASP A 454 27.92 26.67 -0.57
CA ASP A 454 26.92 26.49 -1.61
C ASP A 454 25.54 26.07 -1.07
N SER A 455 25.39 25.93 0.24
CA SER A 455 24.12 25.55 0.88
C SER A 455 23.04 26.61 0.70
N HIS A 456 21.83 26.15 0.43
CA HIS A 456 20.63 26.96 0.59
C HIS A 456 20.44 27.29 2.07
N GLN A 457 20.29 28.57 2.39
CA GLN A 457 20.08 29.01 3.76
C GLN A 457 18.92 29.99 3.90
N MET A 458 18.34 30.02 5.09
CA MET A 458 17.36 31.02 5.48
C MET A 458 17.60 31.42 6.94
N ASN A 459 17.93 32.69 7.20
CA ASN A 459 18.23 33.20 8.56
C ASN A 459 19.29 32.38 9.34
N GLY A 460 20.26 31.78 8.65
CA GLY A 460 21.31 30.94 9.25
C GLY A 460 20.94 29.46 9.42
N ALA A 461 19.71 29.06 9.06
CA ALA A 461 19.26 27.67 9.05
C ALA A 461 19.53 27.00 7.69
N ASN A 462 19.98 25.74 7.68
CA ASN A 462 20.26 24.98 6.46
C ASN A 462 18.94 24.50 5.81
N MET A 463 18.76 24.80 4.53
CA MET A 463 17.56 24.47 3.75
C MET A 463 17.81 23.44 2.64
N ASP A 464 18.99 22.81 2.58
CA ASP A 464 19.36 21.86 1.52
C ASP A 464 18.43 20.64 1.49
N CYS A 465 18.10 20.09 2.67
CA CYS A 465 17.15 18.98 2.79
C CYS A 465 15.75 19.37 2.30
N VAL A 466 15.28 20.55 2.71
CA VAL A 466 13.96 21.09 2.32
C VAL A 466 13.92 21.39 0.83
N HIS A 467 15.02 21.93 0.27
CA HIS A 467 15.16 22.19 -1.16
C HIS A 467 15.11 20.90 -1.97
N ASN A 468 15.84 19.85 -1.56
CA ASN A 468 15.80 18.55 -2.23
C ASN A 468 14.39 17.91 -2.20
N LEU A 469 13.67 18.01 -1.08
CA LEU A 469 12.27 17.57 -0.99
C LEU A 469 11.36 18.37 -1.94
N LEU A 470 11.57 19.69 -2.04
CA LEU A 470 10.82 20.55 -2.95
C LEU A 470 11.08 20.19 -4.42
N MET A 471 12.34 19.98 -4.80
CA MET A 471 12.71 19.57 -6.15
C MET A 471 12.18 18.18 -6.50
N TYR A 472 12.20 17.25 -5.55
CA TYR A 472 11.58 15.94 -5.70
C TYR A 472 10.07 16.07 -5.96
N MET A 473 9.36 16.88 -5.16
CA MET A 473 7.94 17.15 -5.35
C MET A 473 7.66 17.77 -6.73
N GLU A 474 8.48 18.73 -7.16
CA GLU A 474 8.34 19.40 -8.47
C GLU A 474 8.46 18.40 -9.63
N ARG A 475 9.49 17.56 -9.62
CA ARG A 475 9.68 16.52 -10.65
C ARG A 475 8.51 15.53 -10.67
N LYS A 476 7.98 15.14 -9.51
CA LYS A 476 6.83 14.23 -9.44
C LYS A 476 5.53 14.87 -9.92
N LEU A 477 5.36 16.19 -9.75
CA LEU A 477 4.25 16.93 -10.34
C LEU A 477 4.30 16.96 -11.88
N GLU A 478 5.48 16.85 -12.48
CA GLU A 478 5.66 16.85 -13.94
C GLU A 478 5.35 15.51 -14.62
N GLN A 479 5.50 14.39 -13.90
CA GLN A 479 5.45 13.04 -14.48
C GLN A 479 4.03 12.52 -14.81
N GLY A 480 2.95 13.09 -14.24
CA GLY A 480 1.57 12.81 -14.64
C GLY A 480 1.01 11.42 -14.28
N GLU A 481 -0.29 11.34 -14.00
CA GLU A 481 -1.14 10.14 -13.85
C GLU A 481 -0.94 9.13 -12.69
N LYS A 482 0.23 8.96 -12.05
CA LYS A 482 0.37 8.16 -10.78
C LYS A 482 0.80 8.99 -9.58
N VAL A 483 0.27 10.20 -9.50
CA VAL A 483 0.77 11.30 -8.68
C VAL A 483 0.38 11.15 -7.19
N LYS A 484 -0.74 10.50 -6.87
CA LYS A 484 -1.30 10.47 -5.50
C LYS A 484 -0.37 9.83 -4.46
N GLU A 485 -0.02 8.56 -4.63
CA GLU A 485 0.70 7.76 -3.61
C GLU A 485 2.11 8.31 -3.32
N ARG A 486 2.70 9.03 -4.28
CA ARG A 486 4.07 9.57 -4.18
C ARG A 486 4.12 11.02 -3.70
N LEU A 487 3.04 11.81 -3.84
CA LEU A 487 3.03 13.22 -3.43
C LEU A 487 2.46 13.46 -2.04
N THR A 488 1.43 12.72 -1.61
CA THR A 488 0.76 12.97 -0.32
C THR A 488 1.74 13.02 0.85
N PRO A 489 2.69 12.08 1.01
CA PRO A 489 3.60 12.11 2.15
C PRO A 489 4.56 13.30 2.13
N VAL A 490 5.03 13.70 0.94
CA VAL A 490 5.91 14.87 0.77
C VAL A 490 5.15 16.16 1.07
N LEU A 491 3.92 16.30 0.57
CA LEU A 491 3.06 17.45 0.84
C LEU A 491 2.79 17.58 2.34
N ASN A 492 2.46 16.48 3.01
CA ASN A 492 2.22 16.46 4.47
C ASN A 492 3.49 16.82 5.23
N LEU A 493 4.63 16.21 4.90
CA LEU A 493 5.92 16.52 5.53
C LEU A 493 6.29 18.00 5.39
N LEU A 494 6.21 18.56 4.18
CA LEU A 494 6.49 19.98 3.96
C LEU A 494 5.49 20.89 4.70
N THR A 495 4.24 20.47 4.83
CA THR A 495 3.20 21.21 5.58
C THR A 495 3.51 21.22 7.07
N GLU A 496 3.81 20.06 7.66
CA GLU A 496 4.13 19.94 9.09
C GLU A 496 5.46 20.63 9.43
N CYS A 497 6.50 20.46 8.61
CA CYS A 497 7.75 21.20 8.76
C CYS A 497 7.54 22.71 8.67
N SER A 498 6.58 23.18 7.84
CA SER A 498 6.21 24.60 7.76
C SER A 498 5.42 25.09 8.97
N ARG A 499 4.65 24.22 9.63
CA ARG A 499 3.98 24.55 10.91
C ARG A 499 5.01 24.69 12.03
N ALA A 500 5.90 23.71 12.13
CA ALA A 500 6.90 23.62 13.20
C ALA A 500 8.03 24.65 13.08
N HIS A 501 8.61 24.84 11.88
CA HIS A 501 9.81 25.66 11.69
C HIS A 501 9.56 26.91 10.85
N ARG A 502 9.77 28.09 11.47
CA ARG A 502 9.51 29.40 10.85
C ARG A 502 10.34 29.64 9.59
N ASP A 503 11.63 29.31 9.61
CA ASP A 503 12.51 29.60 8.49
C ASP A 503 12.24 28.67 7.30
N THR A 504 11.84 27.42 7.59
CA THR A 504 11.39 26.46 6.57
C THR A 504 10.15 26.99 5.86
N ARG A 505 9.15 27.47 6.62
CA ARG A 505 7.95 28.10 6.06
C ARG A 505 8.29 29.32 5.22
N HIS A 506 9.22 30.17 5.67
CA HIS A 506 9.63 31.37 4.93
C HIS A 506 10.35 31.01 3.63
N TYR A 507 11.26 30.05 3.66
CA TYR A 507 11.95 29.52 2.50
C TYR A 507 10.97 28.93 1.47
N LEU A 508 10.10 28.00 1.91
CA LEU A 508 9.09 27.39 1.04
C LEU A 508 8.10 28.42 0.49
N ARG A 509 7.72 29.42 1.28
CA ARG A 509 6.88 30.52 0.81
C ARG A 509 7.55 31.30 -0.31
N GLN A 510 8.85 31.58 -0.23
CA GLN A 510 9.58 32.30 -1.30
C GLN A 510 9.68 31.48 -2.58
N GLN A 511 9.87 30.16 -2.48
CA GLN A 511 10.00 29.28 -3.64
C GLN A 511 8.64 28.98 -4.30
N ILE A 512 7.60 28.68 -3.51
CA ILE A 512 6.29 28.26 -4.01
C ILE A 512 5.38 29.46 -4.28
N LEU A 513 5.36 30.46 -3.39
CA LEU A 513 4.44 31.60 -3.44
C LEU A 513 5.23 32.94 -3.47
N PRO A 514 6.06 33.17 -4.51
CA PRO A 514 6.78 34.43 -4.63
C PRO A 514 5.80 35.62 -4.66
N PRO A 515 6.20 36.81 -4.20
CA PRO A 515 5.34 37.99 -4.22
C PRO A 515 4.72 38.22 -5.61
N LEU A 516 3.38 38.30 -5.67
CA LEU A 516 2.67 38.47 -6.93
C LEU A 516 3.02 39.82 -7.53
N ARG A 517 3.35 39.84 -8.82
CA ARG A 517 3.56 41.05 -9.60
C ARG A 517 2.48 41.23 -10.66
N ASP A 518 2.01 40.12 -11.22
CA ASP A 518 1.00 40.07 -12.24
C ASP A 518 -0.10 39.08 -11.84
N ALA A 519 -1.35 39.43 -12.19
CA ALA A 519 -2.55 38.62 -12.02
C ALA A 519 -3.36 38.57 -13.34
N SER A 520 -2.70 38.67 -14.49
CA SER A 520 -3.31 38.61 -15.82
C SER A 520 -3.82 37.22 -16.21
N THR A 521 -3.27 36.15 -15.63
CA THR A 521 -3.68 34.76 -15.89
C THR A 521 -4.27 34.13 -14.62
N LYS A 522 -5.10 33.09 -14.78
CA LYS A 522 -5.66 32.39 -13.62
C LYS A 522 -4.58 31.73 -12.75
N PRO A 523 -4.80 31.59 -11.43
CA PRO A 523 -3.88 30.94 -10.52
C PRO A 523 -3.52 29.49 -10.90
N GLU A 524 -4.44 28.72 -11.49
CA GLU A 524 -4.23 27.34 -11.95
C GLU A 524 -3.59 27.22 -13.35
N GLU A 525 -3.49 28.34 -14.08
CA GLU A 525 -2.93 28.39 -15.44
C GLU A 525 -1.44 28.74 -15.38
N GLY A 526 -0.59 27.93 -16.02
CA GLY A 526 0.87 28.09 -16.06
C GLY A 526 1.65 26.88 -15.55
N ASN A 527 2.98 27.02 -15.57
CA ASN A 527 3.93 25.95 -15.30
C ASN A 527 4.72 26.12 -14.00
N THR A 528 4.46 27.17 -13.22
CA THR A 528 5.13 27.35 -11.92
C THR A 528 4.60 26.35 -10.88
N LEU A 529 5.38 26.10 -9.81
CA LEU A 529 4.97 25.29 -8.67
C LEU A 529 3.62 25.73 -8.08
N ARG A 530 3.41 27.05 -7.93
CA ARG A 530 2.12 27.62 -7.52
C ARG A 530 0.99 27.11 -8.41
N ASN A 531 1.12 27.26 -9.72
CA ASN A 531 0.05 26.92 -10.65
C ASN A 531 -0.29 25.42 -10.60
N ARG A 532 0.75 24.58 -10.54
CA ARG A 532 0.60 23.12 -10.44
C ARG A 532 -0.10 22.71 -9.15
N LEU A 533 0.28 23.30 -8.00
CA LEU A 533 -0.36 23.02 -6.71
C LEU A 533 -1.80 23.54 -6.66
N VAL A 534 -2.09 24.72 -7.21
CA VAL A 534 -3.47 25.24 -7.28
C VAL A 534 -4.34 24.34 -8.15
N ARG A 535 -3.81 23.82 -9.27
CA ARG A 535 -4.52 22.84 -10.10
C ARG A 535 -4.81 21.53 -9.36
N LEU A 536 -3.96 21.11 -8.42
CA LEU A 536 -4.24 19.95 -7.58
C LEU A 536 -5.39 20.17 -6.58
N MET A 537 -5.72 21.41 -6.22
CA MET A 537 -6.82 21.70 -5.28
C MET A 537 -8.20 21.33 -5.84
N THR A 538 -8.31 21.15 -7.15
CA THR A 538 -9.54 20.71 -7.85
C THR A 538 -9.41 19.30 -8.42
N HIS A 539 -8.40 18.53 -7.99
CA HIS A 539 -8.22 17.13 -8.39
C HIS A 539 -9.36 16.23 -7.86
N LEU A 540 -9.65 15.15 -8.58
CA LEU A 540 -10.72 14.19 -8.22
C LEU A 540 -10.45 13.47 -6.89
N ASP A 541 -9.17 13.29 -6.57
CA ASP A 541 -8.74 12.67 -5.33
C ASP A 541 -8.88 13.63 -4.14
N THR A 542 -9.73 13.24 -3.17
CA THR A 542 -10.04 14.06 -2.01
C THR A 542 -8.88 14.23 -1.05
N GLU A 543 -7.98 13.26 -0.91
CA GLU A 543 -6.84 13.40 -0.01
C GLU A 543 -5.80 14.33 -0.62
N LEU A 544 -5.46 14.13 -1.90
CA LEU A 544 -4.48 14.94 -2.60
C LEU A 544 -4.91 16.42 -2.68
N LYS A 545 -6.20 16.68 -2.99
CA LYS A 545 -6.74 18.06 -3.03
C LYS A 545 -6.58 18.75 -1.66
N HIS A 546 -6.84 18.02 -0.57
CA HIS A 546 -6.75 18.55 0.79
C HIS A 546 -5.29 18.83 1.16
N CYS A 547 -4.36 17.92 0.86
CA CYS A 547 -2.93 18.11 1.17
C CYS A 547 -2.33 19.30 0.41
N ALA A 548 -2.64 19.44 -0.88
CA ALA A 548 -2.16 20.58 -1.68
C ALA A 548 -2.71 21.91 -1.18
N ALA A 549 -4.01 21.97 -0.90
CA ALA A 549 -4.67 23.15 -0.36
C ALA A 549 -4.15 23.51 1.04
N ASP A 550 -3.90 22.52 1.89
CA ASP A 550 -3.42 22.72 3.25
C ASP A 550 -1.99 23.27 3.29
N LEU A 551 -1.08 22.74 2.45
CA LEU A 551 0.27 23.28 2.30
C LEU A 551 0.23 24.77 1.95
N LEU A 552 -0.53 25.14 0.91
CA LEU A 552 -0.66 26.53 0.47
C LEU A 552 -1.27 27.42 1.56
N PHE A 553 -2.23 26.90 2.34
CA PHE A 553 -2.85 27.63 3.44
C PHE A 553 -1.86 27.90 4.59
N VAL A 554 -1.06 26.91 4.99
CA VAL A 554 0.01 27.07 5.99
C VAL A 554 1.09 28.04 5.52
N LEU A 555 1.51 27.98 4.25
CA LEU A 555 2.43 28.95 3.66
C LEU A 555 1.86 30.38 3.61
N CYS A 556 0.53 30.51 3.68
CA CYS A 556 -0.18 31.78 3.82
C CYS A 556 -0.38 32.22 5.28
N LYS A 557 0.22 31.52 6.26
CA LYS A 557 0.02 31.70 7.71
C LYS A 557 -1.44 31.50 8.12
N GLU A 558 -2.14 30.59 7.47
CA GLU A 558 -3.56 30.28 7.73
C GLU A 558 -4.48 31.50 7.60
N ASN A 559 -4.06 32.49 6.79
CA ASN A 559 -4.82 33.71 6.53
C ASN A 559 -5.65 33.55 5.24
N VAL A 560 -6.98 33.57 5.39
CA VAL A 560 -7.95 33.41 4.30
C VAL A 560 -7.72 34.41 3.17
N ARG A 561 -7.50 35.69 3.48
CA ARG A 561 -7.30 36.75 2.46
C ARG A 561 -6.03 36.49 1.64
N ARG A 562 -4.93 36.14 2.31
CA ARG A 562 -3.68 35.82 1.62
C ARG A 562 -3.81 34.55 0.79
N PHE A 563 -4.47 33.53 1.32
CA PHE A 563 -4.71 32.29 0.61
C PHE A 563 -5.50 32.53 -0.68
N VAL A 564 -6.64 33.22 -0.60
CA VAL A 564 -7.47 33.60 -1.77
C VAL A 564 -6.69 34.43 -2.77
N LYS A 565 -5.84 35.37 -2.33
CA LYS A 565 -4.98 36.15 -3.23
C LYS A 565 -4.11 35.27 -4.14
N TYR A 566 -3.56 34.17 -3.61
CA TYR A 566 -2.62 33.32 -4.37
C TYR A 566 -3.28 32.18 -5.13
N SER A 567 -4.45 31.69 -4.67
CA SER A 567 -5.13 30.54 -5.27
C SER A 567 -6.41 30.89 -6.04
N GLY A 568 -7.00 32.07 -5.84
CA GLY A 568 -8.37 32.37 -6.25
C GLY A 568 -9.40 31.72 -5.33
N TYR A 569 -10.53 32.41 -5.10
CA TYR A 569 -11.58 31.90 -4.20
C TYR A 569 -12.25 30.65 -4.77
N GLY A 570 -12.42 30.54 -6.10
CA GLY A 570 -13.00 29.34 -6.72
C GLY A 570 -12.25 28.06 -6.36
N ASN A 571 -10.91 28.07 -6.45
CA ASN A 571 -10.08 26.93 -6.05
C ASN A 571 -10.04 26.74 -4.52
N ALA A 572 -10.01 27.84 -3.75
CA ALA A 572 -9.93 27.82 -2.29
C ALA A 572 -11.23 27.37 -1.60
N ALA A 573 -12.38 27.58 -2.24
CA ALA A 573 -13.70 27.41 -1.65
C ALA A 573 -13.90 26.02 -1.02
N GLY A 574 -13.37 24.96 -1.65
CA GLY A 574 -13.44 23.60 -1.12
C GLY A 574 -12.80 23.47 0.27
N LEU A 575 -11.56 23.95 0.44
CA LEU A 575 -10.86 23.91 1.72
C LEU A 575 -11.53 24.83 2.75
N LEU A 576 -11.91 26.05 2.34
CA LEU A 576 -12.57 27.02 3.21
C LEU A 576 -13.92 26.50 3.72
N ALA A 577 -14.70 25.83 2.88
CA ALA A 577 -15.95 25.17 3.28
C ALA A 577 -15.71 24.08 4.32
N THR A 578 -14.73 23.18 4.08
CA THR A 578 -14.43 22.11 5.03
C THR A 578 -13.92 22.60 6.39
N ARG A 579 -13.37 23.82 6.45
CA ARG A 579 -12.87 24.44 7.69
C ARG A 579 -13.83 25.46 8.31
N GLY A 580 -15.02 25.66 7.73
CA GLY A 580 -15.97 26.68 8.22
C GLY A 580 -15.50 28.12 8.03
N LEU A 581 -14.63 28.39 7.05
CA LEU A 581 -13.97 29.69 6.83
C LEU A 581 -14.59 30.52 5.69
N LEU A 582 -15.72 30.11 5.13
CA LEU A 582 -16.37 30.79 3.99
C LEU A 582 -16.82 32.21 4.34
N GLY A 583 -17.20 32.48 5.59
CA GLY A 583 -17.70 33.78 6.05
C GLY A 583 -16.62 34.83 6.27
N GLY A 584 -15.34 34.51 6.05
CA GLY A 584 -14.23 35.41 6.31
C GLY A 584 -14.03 35.77 7.79
N GLN A 585 -14.78 35.13 8.70
CA GLN A 585 -14.60 35.28 10.13
C GLN A 585 -13.26 34.68 10.56
N ARG A 586 -12.58 35.39 11.46
CA ARG A 586 -11.47 34.82 12.22
C ARG A 586 -12.04 33.70 13.06
N SER A 587 -11.58 32.48 12.88
CA SER A 587 -11.88 31.40 13.82
C SER A 587 -11.60 31.91 15.24
N LYS A 588 -12.61 31.86 16.12
CA LYS A 588 -12.34 31.72 17.55
C LYS A 588 -11.61 30.39 17.70
N ALA A 589 -10.29 30.45 17.78
CA ALA A 589 -9.40 29.37 18.22
C ALA A 589 -9.80 27.95 17.77
N THR A 590 -9.77 27.66 16.47
CA THR A 590 -9.70 26.26 16.02
C THR A 590 -8.26 25.79 16.20
N SER A 591 -7.93 25.38 17.43
CA SER A 591 -7.05 24.27 17.84
C SER A 591 -5.86 23.84 16.95
N SER A 592 -5.15 24.76 16.28
CA SER A 592 -3.73 24.56 15.98
C SER A 592 -2.98 25.52 16.91
N GLY A 593 -2.23 24.98 17.87
CA GLY A 593 -1.45 25.77 18.85
C GLY A 593 -0.32 26.63 18.25
N THR A 594 -0.33 26.83 16.93
CA THR A 594 0.75 27.44 16.16
C THR A 594 0.62 28.96 16.15
N GLN A 595 1.46 29.63 16.93
CA GLN A 595 1.50 31.10 16.97
C GLN A 595 2.26 31.66 15.76
N TYR A 596 1.54 32.32 14.85
CA TYR A 596 2.16 32.99 13.70
C TYR A 596 2.61 34.43 14.05
N SER A 597 3.82 34.81 13.60
CA SER A 597 4.31 36.19 13.68
C SER A 597 3.41 37.15 12.89
N SER A 598 3.27 38.39 13.40
CA SER A 598 2.50 39.50 12.81
C SER A 598 2.67 39.61 11.29
N ASP A 599 1.58 39.97 10.62
CA ASP A 599 1.48 39.97 9.16
C ASP A 599 2.31 41.10 8.54
N SER A 600 3.48 40.76 8.01
CA SER A 600 4.18 41.60 7.04
C SER A 600 3.34 41.69 5.77
N ASP A 601 3.15 42.92 5.29
CA ASP A 601 2.52 43.16 4.00
C ASP A 601 3.34 42.49 2.90
N SER A 602 2.65 41.70 2.07
CA SER A 602 3.26 40.92 0.98
C SER A 602 2.89 41.47 -0.39
N ASP A 603 2.15 42.58 -0.41
CA ASP A 603 1.71 43.22 -1.64
C ASP A 603 2.91 43.97 -2.24
N THR A 604 3.27 43.60 -3.46
CA THR A 604 4.25 44.34 -4.26
C THR A 604 3.65 45.65 -4.74
N GLU A 605 4.48 46.61 -5.13
CA GLU A 605 3.99 47.88 -5.65
C GLU A 605 3.20 47.67 -6.96
N GLU A 606 3.62 46.72 -7.80
CA GLU A 606 2.90 46.34 -9.01
C GLU A 606 1.53 45.74 -8.69
N TYR A 607 1.45 44.85 -7.69
CA TYR A 607 0.18 44.23 -7.31
C TYR A 607 -0.80 45.24 -6.70
N ARG A 608 -0.33 46.23 -5.93
CA ARG A 608 -1.18 47.28 -5.35
C ARG A 608 -1.92 48.08 -6.41
N GLN A 609 -1.33 48.29 -7.58
CA GLN A 609 -1.94 49.03 -8.68
C GLN A 609 -3.07 48.25 -9.37
N ILE A 610 -3.02 46.91 -9.33
CA ILE A 610 -4.01 46.04 -10.00
C ILE A 610 -5.00 45.41 -9.02
N LYS A 611 -4.75 45.48 -7.71
CA LYS A 611 -5.52 44.81 -6.66
C LYS A 611 -7.02 45.05 -6.75
N ASP A 612 -7.42 46.29 -7.05
CA ASP A 612 -8.83 46.68 -7.14
C ASP A 612 -9.53 46.12 -8.40
N ARG A 613 -8.76 45.65 -9.39
CA ARG A 613 -9.23 45.08 -10.65
C ARG A 613 -9.22 43.55 -10.68
N VAL A 614 -8.65 42.90 -9.66
CA VAL A 614 -8.59 41.44 -9.59
C VAL A 614 -9.93 40.90 -9.11
N ASN A 615 -10.57 40.04 -9.90
CA ASN A 615 -11.76 39.33 -9.46
C ASN A 615 -11.37 38.30 -8.38
N PRO A 616 -11.92 38.38 -7.14
CA PRO A 616 -11.57 37.46 -6.06
C PRO A 616 -11.90 36.00 -6.35
N VAL A 617 -12.91 35.74 -7.19
CA VAL A 617 -13.37 34.38 -7.54
C VAL A 617 -12.36 33.70 -8.45
N THR A 618 -12.01 34.35 -9.56
CA THR A 618 -11.10 33.81 -10.56
C THR A 618 -9.63 34.05 -10.24
N GLY A 619 -9.31 35.01 -9.37
CA GLY A 619 -7.95 35.40 -9.03
C GLY A 619 -7.20 36.08 -10.17
N GLN A 620 -7.92 36.53 -11.19
CA GLN A 620 -7.41 37.14 -12.42
C GLN A 620 -7.96 38.58 -12.57
N VAL A 621 -7.20 39.46 -13.23
CA VAL A 621 -7.72 40.73 -13.75
C VAL A 621 -8.56 40.43 -14.99
N GLU A 622 -9.87 40.55 -14.84
CA GLU A 622 -10.81 40.37 -15.95
C GLU A 622 -10.88 41.64 -16.82
N GLU A 623 -11.05 41.46 -18.12
CA GLU A 623 -11.40 42.57 -19.01
C GLU A 623 -12.79 43.08 -18.63
N GLU A 624 -12.96 44.39 -18.57
CA GLU A 624 -14.27 45.00 -18.33
C GLU A 624 -15.22 44.55 -19.44
N GLN A 625 -16.18 43.67 -19.09
CA GLN A 625 -17.23 43.29 -20.02
C GLN A 625 -18.14 44.49 -20.26
N PRO A 626 -18.62 44.70 -21.50
CA PRO A 626 -19.61 45.73 -21.77
C PRO A 626 -20.84 45.50 -20.90
N ASP A 627 -21.46 46.58 -20.39
CA ASP A 627 -22.64 46.45 -19.53
C ASP A 627 -23.75 45.76 -20.35
N PRO A 628 -24.29 44.61 -19.92
CA PRO A 628 -25.35 43.92 -20.64
C PRO A 628 -26.63 44.76 -20.78
N MET A 629 -26.77 45.82 -19.99
CA MET A 629 -27.87 46.79 -20.05
C MET A 629 -27.50 48.07 -20.84
N GLU A 630 -26.32 48.11 -21.46
CA GLU A 630 -25.86 49.22 -22.30
C GLU A 630 -26.71 49.27 -23.59
N GLY A 631 -27.37 50.41 -23.82
CA GLY A 631 -28.27 50.59 -24.96
C GLY A 631 -29.76 50.25 -24.72
N MET A 632 -30.12 49.74 -23.53
CA MET A 632 -31.52 49.57 -23.12
C MET A 632 -32.09 50.86 -22.49
N THR A 633 -33.34 51.16 -22.77
CA THR A 633 -34.12 52.21 -22.11
C THR A 633 -34.48 51.82 -20.67
N GLU A 634 -34.75 52.78 -19.78
CA GLU A 634 -35.10 52.53 -18.38
C GLU A 634 -36.28 51.54 -18.22
N GLU A 635 -37.28 51.66 -19.11
CA GLU A 635 -38.46 50.80 -19.17
C GLU A 635 -38.08 49.35 -19.54
N GLU A 636 -37.21 49.17 -20.55
CA GLU A 636 -36.70 47.85 -20.93
C GLU A 636 -35.84 47.21 -19.82
N LYS A 637 -35.10 48.04 -19.06
CA LYS A 637 -34.34 47.56 -17.90
C LYS A 637 -35.26 47.04 -16.79
N GLU A 638 -36.36 47.74 -16.52
CA GLU A 638 -37.36 47.35 -15.52
C GLU A 638 -38.10 46.08 -15.95
N GLU A 639 -38.49 45.96 -17.22
CA GLU A 639 -39.12 44.76 -17.77
C GLU A 639 -38.21 43.52 -17.68
N GLU A 640 -36.94 43.65 -18.06
CA GLU A 640 -35.99 42.54 -17.97
C GLU A 640 -35.68 42.18 -16.51
N ALA A 641 -35.61 43.15 -15.60
CA ALA A 641 -35.48 42.88 -14.16
C ALA A 641 -36.68 42.09 -13.62
N HIS A 642 -37.91 42.48 -13.97
CA HIS A 642 -39.12 41.73 -13.61
C HIS A 642 -39.12 40.31 -14.18
N ARG A 643 -38.66 40.15 -15.41
CA ARG A 643 -38.51 38.85 -16.06
C ARG A 643 -37.51 37.97 -15.32
N LEU A 644 -36.34 38.50 -14.96
CA LEU A 644 -35.30 37.78 -14.20
C LEU A 644 -35.79 37.37 -12.81
N ILE A 645 -36.50 38.24 -12.10
CA ILE A 645 -37.11 37.92 -10.80
C ILE A 645 -38.16 36.80 -10.94
N SER A 646 -39.01 36.88 -11.97
CA SER A 646 -39.99 35.83 -12.26
C SER A 646 -39.31 34.48 -12.54
N LEU A 647 -38.23 34.50 -13.32
CA LEU A 647 -37.43 33.32 -13.64
C LEU A 647 -36.77 32.74 -12.37
N PHE A 648 -36.16 33.58 -11.54
CA PHE A 648 -35.54 33.17 -10.27
C PHE A 648 -36.57 32.53 -9.32
N ASN A 649 -37.74 33.17 -9.17
CA ASN A 649 -38.83 32.64 -8.35
C ASN A 649 -39.35 31.30 -8.88
N LYS A 650 -39.42 31.12 -10.20
CA LYS A 650 -39.81 29.85 -10.82
C LYS A 650 -38.79 28.75 -10.53
N LEU A 651 -37.50 29.03 -10.74
CA LEU A 651 -36.41 28.09 -10.45
C LEU A 651 -36.36 27.71 -8.96
N SER A 652 -36.61 28.67 -8.06
CA SER A 652 -36.65 28.40 -6.63
C SER A 652 -37.87 27.56 -6.23
N LYS A 653 -39.06 27.82 -6.79
CA LYS A 653 -40.27 27.03 -6.56
C LYS A 653 -40.17 25.60 -7.10
N ASP A 654 -39.48 25.42 -8.22
CA ASP A 654 -39.24 24.12 -8.83
C ASP A 654 -38.10 23.34 -8.12
N ASN A 655 -37.57 23.84 -7.00
CA ASN A 655 -36.41 23.31 -6.25
C ASN A 655 -35.16 23.11 -7.12
N MET A 656 -35.04 23.84 -8.23
CA MET A 656 -33.85 23.82 -9.09
C MET A 656 -32.70 24.65 -8.48
N ILE A 657 -33.03 25.70 -7.73
CA ILE A 657 -32.07 26.52 -6.98
C ILE A 657 -32.55 26.71 -5.55
N GLN A 658 -31.65 26.58 -4.57
CA GLN A 658 -31.93 26.81 -3.17
C GLN A 658 -31.02 27.91 -2.62
N PRO A 659 -31.57 29.02 -2.09
CA PRO A 659 -30.77 30.08 -1.48
C PRO A 659 -30.16 29.58 -0.16
N MET A 660 -28.83 29.66 -0.06
CA MET A 660 -28.04 29.25 1.10
C MET A 660 -27.41 30.47 1.77
N GLY A 661 -27.18 30.41 3.08
CA GLY A 661 -26.39 31.36 3.84
C GLY A 661 -25.41 30.63 4.76
N LEU A 662 -24.67 31.40 5.55
CA LEU A 662 -23.69 30.86 6.50
C LEU A 662 -24.25 30.97 7.92
N ASN A 663 -24.15 29.91 8.70
CA ASN A 663 -24.45 29.92 10.14
C ASN A 663 -23.26 30.47 10.96
N GLU A 664 -23.42 30.56 12.28
CA GLU A 664 -22.39 31.03 13.21
C GLU A 664 -21.13 30.15 13.19
N GLU A 665 -21.28 28.88 12.80
CA GLU A 665 -20.20 27.89 12.62
C GLU A 665 -19.53 27.96 11.24
N GLY A 666 -19.96 28.87 10.35
CA GLY A 666 -19.40 29.05 9.01
C GLY A 666 -19.75 27.95 8.00
N GLN A 667 -20.75 27.13 8.29
CA GLN A 667 -21.32 26.10 7.42
C GLN A 667 -22.45 26.65 6.54
N LEU A 668 -22.62 26.05 5.36
CA LEU A 668 -23.69 26.42 4.43
C LEU A 668 -25.03 25.80 4.85
N VAL A 669 -25.99 26.64 5.19
CA VAL A 669 -27.36 26.24 5.57
C VAL A 669 -28.39 26.98 4.72
N PRO A 670 -29.59 26.41 4.48
CA PRO A 670 -30.66 27.11 3.78
C PRO A 670 -31.00 28.46 4.42
N LEU A 671 -31.20 29.50 3.60
CA LEU A 671 -31.54 30.85 4.10
C LEU A 671 -32.84 30.88 4.92
N SER A 672 -33.75 29.95 4.68
CA SER A 672 -34.95 29.75 5.52
C SER A 672 -34.62 29.36 6.95
N GLU A 673 -33.58 28.55 7.16
CA GLU A 673 -33.17 28.09 8.49
C GLU A 673 -32.50 29.21 9.28
N LEU A 674 -31.68 30.04 8.63
CA LEU A 674 -31.10 31.24 9.24
C LEU A 674 -32.15 32.26 9.68
N ARG A 675 -33.22 32.40 8.88
CA ARG A 675 -34.33 33.29 9.21
C ARG A 675 -35.11 32.79 10.43
N ASN A 676 -35.23 31.47 10.60
CA ASN A 676 -35.90 30.87 11.76
C ASN A 676 -35.04 30.99 13.03
N LEU A 677 -33.73 30.75 12.94
CA LEU A 677 -32.78 30.95 14.04
C LEU A 677 -32.75 32.41 14.54
N SER A 678 -32.80 33.38 13.62
CA SER A 678 -32.87 34.81 13.95
C SER A 678 -34.19 35.20 14.64
N VAL A 679 -35.26 34.44 14.43
CA VAL A 679 -36.58 34.66 15.06
C VAL A 679 -36.66 33.95 16.41
N GLU A 680 -36.02 32.79 16.58
CA GLU A 680 -35.90 32.11 17.87
C GLU A 680 -34.96 32.84 18.83
N GLN A 681 -33.82 33.36 18.35
CA GLN A 681 -32.92 34.21 19.16
C GLN A 681 -33.63 35.47 19.67
N LYS A 682 -34.44 36.12 18.83
CA LYS A 682 -35.26 37.28 19.26
C LYS A 682 -36.33 36.90 20.28
N LYS A 683 -36.95 35.72 20.17
CA LYS A 683 -37.92 35.24 21.16
C LYS A 683 -37.26 34.92 22.51
N SER A 684 -36.06 34.35 22.50
CA SER A 684 -35.31 34.06 23.73
C SER A 684 -34.76 35.32 24.41
N GLU A 685 -34.43 36.36 23.64
CA GLU A 685 -34.05 37.67 24.20
C GLU A 685 -35.26 38.40 24.80
N GLU A 686 -36.44 38.27 24.18
CA GLU A 686 -37.71 38.79 24.73
C GLU A 686 -38.15 38.01 26.00
N GLU A 687 -37.94 36.69 26.08
CA GLU A 687 -38.23 35.91 27.30
C GLU A 687 -37.24 36.20 28.45
N HIS A 688 -36.01 36.64 28.15
CA HIS A 688 -35.01 36.96 29.18
C HIS A 688 -35.17 38.37 29.78
N ASP A 689 -35.82 39.29 29.06
CA ASP A 689 -36.20 40.63 29.57
C ASP A 689 -37.45 40.57 30.48
N ASP A 690 -38.36 39.62 30.27
CA ASP A 690 -39.56 39.45 31.12
C ASP A 690 -39.25 38.82 32.50
N ASP A 691 -38.12 38.10 32.65
CA ASP A 691 -37.71 37.47 33.92
C ASP A 691 -36.91 38.40 34.86
N LEU A 692 -36.58 39.63 34.44
CA LEU A 692 -35.86 40.63 35.27
C LEU A 692 -36.77 41.67 35.96
N GLU A 693 -38.09 41.64 35.74
CA GLU A 693 -39.04 42.55 36.40
C GLU A 693 -39.71 41.98 37.68
N ASN A 694 -39.33 40.80 38.18
CA ASN A 694 -39.90 40.25 39.42
C ASN A 694 -38.85 39.69 40.39
N VAL A 695 -37.97 40.55 40.92
CA VAL A 695 -37.34 40.35 42.24
C VAL A 695 -37.23 41.70 42.95
N GLU A 696 -38.27 42.07 43.71
CA GLU A 696 -38.17 42.97 44.87
C GLU A 696 -38.08 42.15 46.17
#